data_AF-A0A7Y8J8N4-F1
#
_entry.id   AF-A0A7Y8J8N4-F1
#
_cell.length_a   1.000
_cell.length_b   1.000
_cell.length_c   1.000
_cell.angle_alpha   90.00
_cell.angle_beta   90.00
_cell.angle_gamma   90.00
#
_symmetry.space_group_name_H-M   'P 1'
#
loop_
_entity.id
_entity.type
_entity.pdbx_description
1 polymer ?
#
loop_
_entity_poly.entity_id
_entity_poly.type
_entity_poly.pdbx_seq_one_letter_code
_entity_poly.pdbx_strand_id
1 'polypeptide(L)'
;MRLNFSIRNISYLFVSVFIIFTCTINAQQSFSNLWSDISENGLDISGTRYIIPQSYRTLQLDLQNLLSALSQAPDENTTRVHRSSFLLDLPLPDNSFATFRIVKSPVMAEELAAKYPEIKTYLGQGTENNSSARVRFDVTPAGFHAIIFSVKGTMYIDPYSLGETRYYISYYKKDYLPTEGQLNIECNLLGTDSEFGQHIKQLVENNPFVMIGSQLRTYRLACAATGEYTIFHGGTVPLGLAAVVTAVNRVTGVYENEVGVRLQLIPNNDLIIYTNPSTDPYTNNDGFAMLSQNQTNLDAVIGNANYDIGHVFSTGGGGVAYLGVVCTAGWKARGVTGLPQPIGDPFYIDYVAHEMGHQYGGNHSFNGNAGACSGGNRNASTAYEPGSGSTIMAYAGICSPQNLQNNSDDYFHNINFVEMVNYITNGNGNSCPVITNTGNNEPSVVVPTGGFTIPVNTPFMLVGSAADPDNDPLTYCWEEFDLGPAGHPNSPSGNAPIFRSFDPVTVPYRYFPKLSDILNNTQTIGEILPTYSRTLTFRLTARDNRAGGGGVNYSQMQTFNVTNTAGPFLVTQPNTAVTWQGNTIQAINWNVANTSIAPVNVTQVNILLSTDGGLNFTEILASNTDNDGAENIFLPNIPTTQARIKVEAVGNVFFDISNVNFTIEDFIPVELTAFFAMKIESGILLKWTTATESNNSGFMIERSTDKLNFYEVAFVNGKGTTTEVNDYEYFDAVSVAGKYYYRLKQIDFDGSFNYSNVVETEVEGPQVFVLSQNYPNPFNPSTMIKFSLPVDSYVKIELFNSLGEKVDELTNRDYSVGNHQISFDASKLSNGVYYYTINANGIDGKSFTSTKKMVLIK
;
A
#
# COMPACT_ATOMS: atom_id res chain seq x y z
N MET A 1 26.42 -15.79 84.85
CA MET A 1 25.87 -14.43 84.72
C MET A 1 26.07 -14.00 83.26
N ARG A 2 24.97 -14.06 82.46
CA ARG A 2 24.66 -13.52 81.10
C ARG A 2 25.78 -13.50 80.01
N LEU A 3 25.84 -14.47 79.07
CA LEU A 3 25.12 -14.64 77.77
C LEU A 3 25.78 -13.84 76.60
N ASN A 4 26.68 -14.39 75.76
CA ASN A 4 26.54 -15.36 74.63
C ASN A 4 26.29 -14.65 73.27
N PHE A 5 26.96 -14.91 72.14
CA PHE A 5 28.03 -15.83 71.76
C PHE A 5 28.81 -15.28 70.54
N SER A 6 30.06 -15.73 70.41
CA SER A 6 31.13 -15.31 69.50
C SER A 6 30.92 -15.57 68.00
N ILE A 7 31.33 -14.60 67.16
CA ILE A 7 31.56 -14.69 65.71
C ILE A 7 33.07 -14.95 65.47
N ARG A 8 33.42 -15.89 64.56
CA ARG A 8 34.80 -16.06 64.07
C ARG A 8 34.82 -16.24 62.55
N ASN A 9 35.34 -15.20 61.89
CA ASN A 9 36.26 -15.11 60.74
C ASN A 9 36.43 -16.32 59.81
N ILE A 10 36.51 -16.06 58.51
CA ILE A 10 37.77 -16.02 57.74
C ILE A 10 37.53 -15.46 56.31
N SER A 11 38.57 -14.78 55.83
CA SER A 11 38.66 -13.85 54.71
C SER A 11 38.56 -14.45 53.30
N TYR A 12 38.13 -13.56 52.40
CA TYR A 12 37.93 -13.66 50.96
C TYR A 12 39.22 -13.86 50.14
N LEU A 13 39.19 -14.76 49.16
CA LEU A 13 39.74 -14.51 47.81
C LEU A 13 39.19 -15.53 46.78
N PHE A 14 38.63 -14.98 45.70
CA PHE A 14 38.36 -15.53 44.36
C PHE A 14 38.54 -17.04 44.11
N VAL A 15 37.44 -17.70 43.70
CA VAL A 15 37.27 -18.52 42.48
C VAL A 15 35.96 -19.32 42.60
N SER A 16 35.14 -19.27 41.53
CA SER A 16 33.99 -20.15 41.22
C SER A 16 32.69 -19.97 42.01
N VAL A 17 31.75 -19.19 41.46
CA VAL A 17 30.32 -19.54 41.52
C VAL A 17 29.77 -19.48 40.10
N PHE A 18 29.58 -20.67 39.54
CA PHE A 18 28.76 -20.95 38.37
C PHE A 18 27.35 -20.41 38.65
N ILE A 19 27.04 -19.22 38.16
CA ILE A 19 25.65 -18.75 38.10
C ILE A 19 25.06 -19.42 36.86
N ILE A 20 24.22 -20.41 37.11
CA ILE A 20 23.27 -20.95 36.14
C ILE A 20 22.31 -19.81 35.82
N PHE A 21 22.67 -18.98 34.83
CA PHE A 21 21.74 -18.15 34.10
C PHE A 21 21.12 -19.08 33.05
N THR A 22 20.08 -19.81 33.44
CA THR A 22 19.15 -20.37 32.45
C THR A 22 18.43 -19.19 31.83
N CYS A 23 19.01 -18.63 30.76
CA CYS A 23 18.23 -17.96 29.74
C CYS A 23 17.23 -19.00 29.23
N THR A 24 15.98 -18.91 29.67
CA THR A 24 14.86 -19.50 28.95
C THR A 24 14.75 -18.75 27.63
N ILE A 25 15.50 -19.21 26.63
CA ILE A 25 15.18 -18.94 25.24
C ILE A 25 13.83 -19.64 25.03
N ASN A 26 12.73 -18.90 25.09
CA ASN A 26 11.47 -19.38 24.55
C ASN A 26 11.70 -19.56 23.05
N ALA A 27 11.97 -20.80 22.63
CA ALA A 27 11.91 -21.15 21.22
C ALA A 27 10.48 -20.83 20.74
N GLN A 28 10.34 -19.87 19.82
CA GLN A 28 9.11 -19.70 19.06
C GLN A 28 8.84 -21.01 18.32
N GLN A 29 7.86 -21.78 18.78
CA GLN A 29 7.35 -22.94 18.06
C GLN A 29 6.39 -22.43 16.99
N SER A 30 6.88 -22.33 15.76
CA SER A 30 6.01 -22.25 14.58
C SER A 30 5.69 -23.66 14.11
N PHE A 31 4.40 -23.99 13.99
CA PHE A 31 3.95 -25.24 13.39
C PHE A 31 3.81 -25.06 11.89
N SER A 32 4.94 -25.14 11.18
CA SER A 32 4.98 -25.13 9.71
C SER A 32 4.56 -26.50 9.14
N ASN A 33 3.96 -26.51 7.95
CA ASN A 33 3.61 -27.70 7.14
C ASN A 33 2.33 -28.48 7.53
N LEU A 34 1.32 -27.84 8.11
CA LEU A 34 0.00 -28.47 8.34
C LEU A 34 -0.85 -28.59 7.07
N TRP A 35 -0.59 -27.74 6.09
CA TRP A 35 -1.34 -27.63 4.86
C TRP A 35 -0.48 -27.98 3.65
N SER A 36 -1.06 -28.68 2.67
CA SER A 36 -0.41 -28.98 1.40
C SER A 36 -1.36 -28.75 0.23
N ASP A 37 -0.86 -28.19 -0.87
CA ASP A 37 -1.63 -28.04 -2.10
C ASP A 37 -1.90 -29.38 -2.75
N ILE A 38 -3.14 -29.58 -3.24
CA ILE A 38 -3.55 -30.81 -3.91
C ILE A 38 -4.40 -30.48 -5.16
N SER A 39 -4.23 -31.29 -6.21
CA SER A 39 -5.04 -31.17 -7.42
C SER A 39 -6.45 -31.74 -7.20
N GLU A 40 -7.47 -31.03 -7.68
CA GLU A 40 -8.87 -31.49 -7.62
C GLU A 40 -9.10 -32.84 -8.29
N ASN A 41 -8.36 -33.16 -9.35
CA ASN A 41 -8.49 -34.41 -10.08
C ASN A 41 -8.14 -35.66 -9.24
N GLY A 42 -7.49 -35.47 -8.08
CA GLY A 42 -7.08 -36.54 -7.17
C GLY A 42 -7.95 -36.67 -5.92
N LEU A 43 -9.04 -35.90 -5.78
CA LEU A 43 -9.84 -35.90 -4.57
C LEU A 43 -10.82 -37.08 -4.52
N ASP A 44 -10.74 -37.86 -3.44
CA ASP A 44 -11.68 -38.93 -3.11
C ASP A 44 -12.66 -38.41 -2.04
N ILE A 45 -13.81 -37.90 -2.47
CA ILE A 45 -14.84 -37.28 -1.61
C ILE A 45 -16.15 -38.07 -1.66
N SER A 46 -16.83 -38.16 -0.52
CA SER A 46 -18.14 -38.82 -0.39
C SER A 46 -19.31 -37.85 -0.17
N GLY A 47 -19.02 -36.59 0.16
CA GLY A 47 -20.02 -35.57 0.49
C GLY A 47 -20.46 -34.75 -0.71
N THR A 48 -21.64 -34.13 -0.60
CA THR A 48 -22.11 -33.15 -1.58
C THR A 48 -21.30 -31.85 -1.46
N ARG A 49 -20.87 -31.31 -2.59
CA ARG A 49 -20.17 -30.02 -2.67
C ARG A 49 -21.17 -28.88 -2.87
N TYR A 50 -21.32 -28.03 -1.84
CA TYR A 50 -22.23 -26.87 -1.86
C TYR A 50 -21.50 -25.53 -2.07
N ILE A 51 -20.25 -25.43 -1.63
CA ILE A 51 -19.44 -24.21 -1.76
C ILE A 51 -18.59 -24.33 -3.03
N ILE A 52 -18.93 -23.54 -4.05
CA ILE A 52 -18.27 -23.52 -5.36
C ILE A 52 -17.94 -22.07 -5.72
N PRO A 53 -16.81 -21.52 -5.23
CA PRO A 53 -16.33 -20.21 -5.64
C PRO A 53 -15.81 -20.25 -7.09
N GLN A 54 -15.81 -19.10 -7.77
CA GLN A 54 -15.26 -18.93 -9.11
C GLN A 54 -13.73 -19.08 -9.14
N SER A 55 -13.06 -18.79 -8.02
CA SER A 55 -11.62 -18.94 -7.84
C SER A 55 -11.33 -19.37 -6.40
N TYR A 56 -10.48 -20.38 -6.22
CA TYR A 56 -10.10 -20.92 -4.91
C TYR A 56 -8.83 -21.77 -5.01
N ARG A 57 -8.19 -21.99 -3.86
CA ARG A 57 -7.03 -22.86 -3.67
C ARG A 57 -7.45 -24.16 -2.98
N THR A 58 -7.10 -25.31 -3.56
CA THR A 58 -7.46 -26.63 -3.03
C THR A 58 -6.33 -27.20 -2.19
N LEU A 59 -6.67 -27.65 -0.98
CA LEU A 59 -5.72 -27.95 0.08
C LEU A 59 -6.05 -29.29 0.76
N GLN A 60 -5.02 -29.97 1.25
CA GLN A 60 -5.12 -31.06 2.20
C GLN A 60 -4.57 -30.64 3.56
N LEU A 61 -5.29 -30.97 4.64
CA LEU A 61 -4.94 -30.67 6.02
C LEU A 61 -4.47 -31.92 6.77
N ASP A 62 -3.36 -31.80 7.49
CA ASP A 62 -2.99 -32.75 8.53
C ASP A 62 -3.73 -32.43 9.83
N LEU A 63 -4.98 -32.92 9.93
CA LEU A 63 -5.87 -32.61 11.05
C LEU A 63 -5.33 -33.11 12.40
N GLN A 64 -4.62 -34.25 12.41
CA GLN A 64 -4.08 -34.82 13.65
C GLN A 64 -2.97 -33.93 14.22
N ASN A 65 -2.06 -33.46 13.36
CA ASN A 65 -1.00 -32.54 13.78
C ASN A 65 -1.56 -31.16 14.12
N LEU A 66 -2.59 -30.68 13.40
CA LEU A 66 -3.29 -29.44 13.76
C LEU A 66 -3.90 -29.54 15.17
N LEU A 67 -4.66 -30.60 15.47
CA LEU A 67 -5.26 -30.80 16.79
C LEU A 67 -4.21 -30.90 17.90
N SER A 68 -3.09 -31.56 17.62
CA SER A 68 -1.96 -31.66 18.54
C SER A 68 -1.33 -30.28 18.82
N ALA A 69 -1.14 -29.46 17.78
CA ALA A 69 -0.66 -28.09 17.92
C ALA A 69 -1.63 -27.21 18.71
N LEU A 70 -2.92 -27.20 18.35
CA LEU A 70 -3.95 -26.39 18.98
C LEU A 70 -4.19 -26.73 20.47
N SER A 71 -3.82 -27.94 20.90
CA SER A 71 -3.86 -28.30 22.32
C SER A 71 -3.01 -27.35 23.18
N GLN A 72 -1.94 -26.79 22.61
CA GLN A 72 -0.98 -25.88 23.24
C GLN A 72 -1.41 -24.40 23.18
N ALA A 73 -2.46 -24.05 22.42
CA ALA A 73 -2.96 -22.68 22.37
C ALA A 73 -3.41 -22.22 23.77
N PRO A 74 -2.99 -21.04 24.24
CA PRO A 74 -3.40 -20.52 25.55
C PRO A 74 -4.87 -20.10 25.54
N ASP A 75 -5.46 -20.02 26.73
CA ASP A 75 -6.83 -19.54 26.93
C ASP A 75 -6.88 -18.00 26.89
N GLU A 76 -7.84 -17.43 26.16
CA GLU A 76 -7.97 -15.97 26.03
C GLU A 76 -8.18 -15.24 27.36
N ASN A 77 -8.75 -15.90 28.37
CA ASN A 77 -8.96 -15.32 29.70
C ASN A 77 -7.64 -15.15 30.47
N THR A 78 -6.61 -15.92 30.08
CA THR A 78 -5.28 -15.85 30.68
C THR A 78 -4.29 -15.06 29.84
N THR A 79 -4.43 -15.13 28.51
CA THR A 79 -3.51 -14.53 27.55
C THR A 79 -4.30 -13.85 26.45
N ARG A 80 -4.21 -12.51 26.38
CA ARG A 80 -4.80 -11.76 25.25
C ARG A 80 -4.14 -12.16 23.94
N VAL A 81 -4.93 -12.22 22.86
CA VAL A 81 -4.48 -12.72 21.55
C VAL A 81 -3.25 -11.98 21.00
N HIS A 82 -3.18 -10.65 21.11
CA HIS A 82 -2.02 -9.87 20.66
C HIS A 82 -0.72 -10.18 21.45
N ARG A 83 -0.83 -10.80 22.64
CA ARG A 83 0.31 -11.25 23.47
C ARG A 83 0.59 -12.74 23.35
N SER A 84 -0.24 -13.49 22.62
CA SER A 84 -0.03 -14.93 22.47
C SER A 84 1.28 -15.19 21.71
N SER A 85 2.09 -16.08 22.24
CA SER A 85 3.31 -16.57 21.58
C SER A 85 3.03 -17.79 20.68
N PHE A 86 1.82 -18.32 20.70
CA PHE A 86 1.43 -19.47 19.88
C PHE A 86 1.02 -18.99 18.48
N LEU A 87 1.76 -19.43 17.46
CA LEU A 87 1.62 -19.00 16.08
C LEU A 87 1.05 -20.12 15.21
N LEU A 88 0.15 -19.77 14.30
CA LEU A 88 -0.42 -20.68 13.31
C LEU A 88 -0.43 -20.03 11.94
N ASP A 89 0.06 -20.76 10.93
CA ASP A 89 0.01 -20.35 9.52
C ASP A 89 -1.27 -20.88 8.86
N LEU A 90 -2.00 -19.99 8.20
CA LEU A 90 -3.19 -20.32 7.44
C LEU A 90 -2.99 -20.03 5.95
N PRO A 91 -3.40 -20.95 5.06
CA PRO A 91 -3.24 -20.79 3.61
C PRO A 91 -4.22 -19.76 3.07
N LEU A 92 -3.69 -18.81 2.30
CA LEU A 92 -4.48 -17.79 1.61
C LEU A 92 -4.82 -18.21 0.17
N PRO A 93 -5.85 -17.60 -0.44
CA PRO A 93 -6.26 -17.93 -1.81
C PRO A 93 -5.24 -17.54 -2.88
N ASP A 94 -4.35 -16.59 -2.58
CA ASP A 94 -3.30 -16.09 -3.48
C ASP A 94 -2.02 -16.96 -3.47
N ASN A 95 -2.14 -18.22 -3.03
CA ASN A 95 -1.06 -19.20 -2.81
C ASN A 95 -0.06 -18.83 -1.70
N SER A 96 -0.26 -17.70 -1.00
CA SER A 96 0.57 -17.35 0.15
C SER A 96 0.03 -17.97 1.46
N PHE A 97 0.70 -17.67 2.57
CA PHE A 97 0.27 -18.01 3.92
C PHE A 97 0.28 -16.74 4.79
N ALA A 98 -0.64 -16.68 5.76
CA ALA A 98 -0.64 -15.66 6.79
C ALA A 98 -0.46 -16.29 8.18
N THR A 99 0.43 -15.69 8.96
CA THR A 99 0.74 -16.12 10.34
C THR A 99 -0.07 -15.32 11.34
N PHE A 100 -0.76 -16.01 12.25
CA PHE A 100 -1.58 -15.43 13.30
C PHE A 100 -1.12 -15.86 14.69
N ARG A 101 -1.15 -14.94 15.66
CA ARG A 101 -1.11 -15.26 17.09
C ARG A 101 -2.47 -15.79 17.50
N ILE A 102 -2.54 -17.00 18.06
CA ILE A 102 -3.80 -17.69 18.33
C ILE A 102 -4.05 -17.89 19.82
N VAL A 103 -5.31 -17.80 20.23
CA VAL A 103 -5.83 -18.18 21.56
C VAL A 103 -7.08 -19.04 21.40
N LYS A 104 -7.37 -19.88 22.39
CA LYS A 104 -8.69 -20.51 22.54
C LYS A 104 -9.69 -19.41 22.90
N SER A 105 -10.77 -19.33 22.13
CA SER A 105 -11.84 -18.33 22.33
C SER A 105 -13.19 -19.01 22.17
N PRO A 106 -13.67 -19.72 23.22
CA PRO A 106 -14.86 -20.56 23.16
C PRO A 106 -16.13 -19.74 22.95
N VAL A 107 -16.94 -20.11 21.96
CA VAL A 107 -18.31 -19.59 21.77
C VAL A 107 -19.37 -20.45 22.46
N MET A 108 -18.97 -21.52 23.14
CA MET A 108 -19.84 -22.32 24.00
C MET A 108 -19.54 -22.01 25.47
N ALA A 109 -20.57 -22.03 26.31
CA ALA A 109 -20.39 -22.10 27.76
C ALA A 109 -19.58 -23.36 28.14
N GLU A 110 -18.86 -23.29 29.25
CA GLU A 110 -17.92 -24.34 29.69
C GLU A 110 -18.60 -25.70 29.82
N GLU A 111 -19.83 -25.73 30.33
CA GLU A 111 -20.60 -26.96 30.51
C GLU A 111 -21.03 -27.60 29.19
N LEU A 112 -21.37 -26.78 28.18
CA LEU A 112 -21.69 -27.28 26.84
C LEU A 112 -20.42 -27.79 26.15
N ALA A 113 -19.31 -27.04 26.25
CA ALA A 113 -18.02 -27.46 25.72
C ALA A 113 -17.50 -28.76 26.36
N ALA A 114 -17.79 -28.99 27.65
CA ALA A 114 -17.45 -30.23 28.33
C ALA A 114 -18.24 -31.45 27.81
N LYS A 115 -19.48 -31.25 27.34
CA LYS A 115 -20.29 -32.31 26.71
C LYS A 115 -19.82 -32.64 25.28
N TYR A 116 -19.30 -31.65 24.55
CA TYR A 116 -18.86 -31.75 23.16
C TYR A 116 -17.40 -31.28 23.00
N PRO A 117 -16.42 -31.96 23.65
CA PRO A 117 -15.02 -31.53 23.70
C PRO A 117 -14.31 -31.52 22.34
N GLU A 118 -14.90 -32.14 21.32
CA GLU A 118 -14.45 -32.16 19.93
C GLU A 118 -14.79 -30.89 19.14
N ILE A 119 -15.66 -30.03 19.67
CA ILE A 119 -16.00 -28.73 19.09
C ILE A 119 -15.19 -27.63 19.80
N LYS A 120 -14.29 -26.98 19.07
CA LYS A 120 -13.42 -25.92 19.64
C LYS A 120 -13.33 -24.73 18.71
N THR A 121 -13.30 -23.53 19.29
CA THR A 121 -13.20 -22.26 18.56
C THR A 121 -12.01 -21.44 19.04
N TYR A 122 -11.44 -20.67 18.12
CA TYR A 122 -10.20 -19.93 18.30
C TYR A 122 -10.30 -18.55 17.68
N LEU A 123 -9.51 -17.63 18.23
CA LEU A 123 -9.36 -16.26 17.77
C LEU A 123 -7.90 -16.00 17.45
N GLY A 124 -7.65 -15.22 16.40
CA GLY A 124 -6.30 -14.85 15.99
C GLY A 124 -6.13 -13.39 15.58
N GLN A 125 -4.95 -12.85 15.88
CA GLN A 125 -4.45 -11.56 15.38
C GLN A 125 -3.29 -11.80 14.42
N GLY A 126 -3.29 -11.14 13.27
CA GLY A 126 -2.19 -11.20 12.32
C GLY A 126 -0.88 -10.64 12.88
N THR A 127 0.22 -11.00 12.23
CA THR A 127 1.57 -10.60 12.61
C THR A 127 2.22 -9.77 11.52
N GLU A 128 3.20 -8.94 11.90
CA GLU A 128 4.06 -8.16 10.98
C GLU A 128 3.25 -7.44 9.87
N ASN A 129 3.47 -7.81 8.60
CA ASN A 129 2.84 -7.19 7.42
C ASN A 129 1.34 -7.48 7.27
N ASN A 130 0.75 -8.27 8.17
CA ASN A 130 -0.67 -8.60 8.21
C ASN A 130 -1.29 -8.22 9.57
N SER A 131 -0.71 -7.25 10.29
CA SER A 131 -1.10 -6.90 11.65
C SER A 131 -2.54 -6.40 11.80
N SER A 132 -3.16 -5.85 10.74
CA SER A 132 -4.58 -5.46 10.74
C SER A 132 -5.53 -6.64 10.51
N ALA A 133 -5.04 -7.80 10.08
CA ALA A 133 -5.90 -8.96 9.85
C ALA A 133 -6.23 -9.69 11.14
N ARG A 134 -7.40 -10.30 11.15
CA ARG A 134 -7.93 -11.08 12.27
C ARG A 134 -8.62 -12.32 11.73
N VAL A 135 -8.61 -13.39 12.51
CA VAL A 135 -9.22 -14.67 12.14
C VAL A 135 -10.06 -15.21 13.27
N ARG A 136 -11.22 -15.78 12.92
CA ARG A 136 -11.90 -16.76 13.78
C ARG A 136 -11.98 -18.07 13.04
N PHE A 137 -11.66 -19.15 13.75
CA PHE A 137 -11.76 -20.48 13.18
C PHE A 137 -12.24 -21.49 14.21
N ASP A 138 -12.74 -22.61 13.72
CA ASP A 138 -13.24 -23.71 14.52
C ASP A 138 -12.76 -25.05 13.97
N VAL A 139 -12.64 -26.01 14.87
CA VAL A 139 -12.47 -27.42 14.53
C VAL A 139 -13.60 -28.17 15.20
N THR A 140 -14.41 -28.85 14.39
CA THR A 140 -15.60 -29.58 14.81
C THR A 140 -15.63 -30.96 14.16
N PRO A 141 -16.60 -31.84 14.47
CA PRO A 141 -16.81 -33.09 13.73
C PRO A 141 -17.04 -32.89 12.23
N ALA A 142 -17.45 -31.69 11.80
CA ALA A 142 -17.64 -31.34 10.39
C ALA A 142 -16.37 -30.81 9.70
N GLY A 143 -15.24 -30.69 10.43
CA GLY A 143 -13.95 -30.25 9.90
C GLY A 143 -13.47 -28.91 10.44
N PHE A 144 -12.47 -28.34 9.77
CA PHE A 144 -11.91 -27.01 10.02
C PHE A 144 -12.64 -25.94 9.21
N HIS A 145 -13.07 -24.86 9.85
CA HIS A 145 -13.64 -23.69 9.17
C HIS A 145 -12.93 -22.43 9.65
N ALA A 146 -12.63 -21.49 8.76
CA ALA A 146 -12.08 -20.19 9.14
C ALA A 146 -12.69 -19.04 8.33
N ILE A 147 -12.84 -17.90 9.00
CA ILE A 147 -13.08 -16.59 8.38
C ILE A 147 -11.91 -15.67 8.74
N ILE A 148 -11.27 -15.11 7.71
CA ILE A 148 -10.13 -14.19 7.84
C ILE A 148 -10.58 -12.83 7.31
N PHE A 149 -10.55 -11.81 8.18
CA PHE A 149 -10.80 -10.43 7.82
C PHE A 149 -9.46 -9.75 7.53
N SER A 150 -9.34 -9.11 6.37
CA SER A 150 -8.12 -8.45 5.92
C SER A 150 -8.44 -7.28 4.99
N VAL A 151 -7.53 -6.31 4.90
CA VAL A 151 -7.59 -5.21 3.92
C VAL A 151 -7.47 -5.68 2.46
N LYS A 152 -7.08 -6.95 2.24
CA LYS A 152 -7.14 -7.61 0.93
C LYS A 152 -8.53 -8.18 0.59
N GLY A 153 -9.50 -8.02 1.50
CA GLY A 153 -10.83 -8.63 1.44
C GLY A 153 -10.97 -9.82 2.39
N THR A 154 -12.21 -10.19 2.69
CA THR A 154 -12.54 -11.36 3.52
C THR A 154 -12.29 -12.66 2.79
N MET A 155 -11.71 -13.62 3.50
CA MET A 155 -11.34 -14.93 2.98
C MET A 155 -11.90 -16.04 3.87
N TYR A 156 -12.20 -17.18 3.24
CA TYR A 156 -12.73 -18.36 3.89
C TYR A 156 -11.81 -19.55 3.69
N ILE A 157 -11.74 -20.41 4.69
CA ILE A 157 -11.21 -21.77 4.55
C ILE A 157 -12.32 -22.71 4.98
N ASP A 158 -12.81 -23.53 4.06
CA ASP A 158 -13.94 -24.43 4.30
C ASP A 158 -13.68 -25.84 3.77
N PRO A 159 -14.31 -26.88 4.35
CA PRO A 159 -14.27 -28.22 3.80
C PRO A 159 -14.70 -28.23 2.33
N TYR A 160 -14.00 -29.04 1.52
CA TYR A 160 -14.28 -29.14 0.08
C TYR A 160 -15.70 -29.65 -0.22
N SER A 161 -16.26 -30.48 0.67
CA SER A 161 -17.64 -30.98 0.60
C SER A 161 -18.20 -31.21 2.01
N LEU A 162 -19.52 -31.30 2.14
CA LEU A 162 -20.19 -31.52 3.42
C LEU A 162 -19.65 -32.79 4.12
N GLY A 163 -19.21 -32.64 5.37
CA GLY A 163 -18.65 -33.73 6.18
C GLY A 163 -17.20 -34.11 5.86
N GLU A 164 -16.50 -33.37 4.99
CA GLU A 164 -15.08 -33.62 4.70
C GLU A 164 -14.17 -33.06 5.80
N THR A 165 -13.11 -33.81 6.13
CA THR A 165 -12.15 -33.45 7.19
C THR A 165 -10.70 -33.47 6.73
N ARG A 166 -10.44 -33.87 5.48
CA ARG A 166 -9.11 -34.00 4.87
C ARG A 166 -8.84 -32.92 3.84
N TYR A 167 -9.85 -32.54 3.06
CA TYR A 167 -9.71 -31.64 1.91
C TYR A 167 -10.50 -30.35 2.09
N TYR A 168 -9.89 -29.23 1.72
CA TYR A 168 -10.36 -27.88 2.00
C TYR A 168 -10.19 -26.98 0.77
N ILE A 169 -10.94 -25.88 0.75
CA ILE A 169 -10.77 -24.78 -0.18
C ILE A 169 -10.46 -23.49 0.58
N SER A 170 -9.51 -22.69 0.10
CA SER A 170 -9.26 -21.32 0.55
C SER A 170 -9.65 -20.34 -0.56
N TYR A 171 -10.57 -19.40 -0.28
CA TYR A 171 -11.14 -18.52 -1.30
C TYR A 171 -11.52 -17.13 -0.77
N TYR A 172 -11.59 -16.14 -1.66
CA TYR A 172 -12.11 -14.82 -1.32
C TYR A 172 -13.63 -14.81 -1.36
N LYS A 173 -14.27 -14.09 -0.42
CA LYS A 173 -15.73 -13.90 -0.41
C LYS A 173 -16.28 -13.44 -1.77
N LYS A 174 -15.61 -12.47 -2.40
CA LYS A 174 -16.00 -11.91 -3.71
C LYS A 174 -16.07 -12.95 -4.83
N ASP A 175 -15.38 -14.07 -4.68
CA ASP A 175 -15.36 -15.14 -5.68
C ASP A 175 -16.48 -16.16 -5.42
N TYR A 176 -17.20 -16.09 -4.30
CA TYR A 176 -18.35 -16.95 -4.02
C TYR A 176 -19.66 -16.27 -4.43
N LEU A 177 -20.31 -16.81 -5.47
CA LEU A 177 -21.57 -16.29 -5.97
C LEU A 177 -22.76 -17.07 -5.38
N PRO A 178 -23.76 -16.39 -4.80
CA PRO A 178 -24.99 -17.03 -4.38
C PRO A 178 -25.69 -17.73 -5.53
N THR A 179 -26.30 -18.87 -5.22
CA THR A 179 -27.24 -19.54 -6.13
C THR A 179 -28.54 -18.74 -6.24
N GLU A 180 -29.28 -18.94 -7.33
CA GLU A 180 -30.60 -18.31 -7.52
C GLU A 180 -31.56 -18.63 -6.36
N GLY A 181 -31.49 -19.84 -5.80
CA GLY A 181 -32.27 -20.22 -4.62
C GLY A 181 -31.92 -19.44 -3.35
N GLN A 182 -30.67 -19.00 -3.19
CA GLN A 182 -30.24 -18.15 -2.07
C GLN A 182 -30.68 -16.68 -2.28
N LEU A 183 -30.68 -16.19 -3.52
CA LEU A 183 -31.08 -14.80 -3.85
C LEU A 183 -32.60 -14.58 -3.83
N ASN A 184 -33.39 -15.64 -3.95
CA ASN A 184 -34.86 -15.55 -3.98
C ASN A 184 -35.50 -15.55 -2.58
N ILE A 185 -34.70 -15.47 -1.51
CA ILE A 185 -35.20 -15.57 -0.14
C ILE A 185 -35.35 -14.17 0.45
N GLU A 186 -36.54 -13.89 0.96
CA GLU A 186 -36.86 -12.59 1.53
C GLU A 186 -36.33 -12.45 2.97
N CYS A 187 -35.78 -11.29 3.27
CA CYS A 187 -35.58 -10.79 4.64
C CYS A 187 -36.71 -9.84 4.99
N ASN A 188 -37.19 -9.86 6.23
CA ASN A 188 -38.25 -8.99 6.72
C ASN A 188 -37.97 -8.51 8.15
N LEU A 189 -38.21 -7.22 8.40
CA LEU A 189 -38.07 -6.61 9.72
C LEU A 189 -39.44 -6.27 10.33
N LEU A 190 -39.64 -6.66 11.59
CA LEU A 190 -40.79 -6.25 12.40
C LEU A 190 -40.38 -5.31 13.55
N GLY A 191 -41.32 -4.50 14.03
CA GLY A 191 -41.14 -3.69 15.23
C GLY A 191 -40.61 -2.27 14.99
N THR A 192 -40.31 -1.89 13.75
CA THR A 192 -39.84 -0.54 13.37
C THR A 192 -40.80 0.57 13.83
N ASP A 193 -42.11 0.38 13.64
CA ASP A 193 -43.14 1.35 14.07
C ASP A 193 -43.70 1.07 15.48
N SER A 194 -43.11 0.10 16.20
CA SER A 194 -43.50 -0.24 17.57
C SER A 194 -42.78 0.62 18.61
N GLU A 195 -43.10 0.43 19.89
CA GLU A 195 -42.38 1.07 21.01
C GLU A 195 -40.88 0.78 20.98
N PHE A 196 -40.47 -0.39 20.50
CA PHE A 196 -39.06 -0.75 20.36
C PHE A 196 -38.35 0.12 19.32
N GLY A 197 -38.91 0.25 18.12
CA GLY A 197 -38.34 1.11 17.08
C GLY A 197 -38.34 2.59 17.44
N GLN A 198 -39.40 3.07 18.10
CA GLN A 198 -39.41 4.44 18.64
C GLN A 198 -38.35 4.64 19.74
N HIS A 199 -38.10 3.63 20.56
CA HIS A 199 -37.04 3.68 21.56
C HIS A 199 -35.64 3.77 20.91
N ILE A 200 -35.35 2.95 19.90
CA ILE A 200 -34.09 3.03 19.14
C ILE A 200 -33.90 4.44 18.56
N LYS A 201 -34.93 4.97 17.90
CA LYS A 201 -34.90 6.33 17.35
C LYS A 201 -34.57 7.38 18.41
N GLN A 202 -35.21 7.31 19.58
CA GLN A 202 -34.93 8.22 20.70
C GLN A 202 -33.50 8.09 21.22
N LEU A 203 -32.95 6.87 21.29
CA LEU A 203 -31.56 6.67 21.73
C LEU A 203 -30.58 7.36 20.79
N VAL A 204 -30.77 7.22 19.48
CA VAL A 204 -29.93 7.87 18.45
C VAL A 204 -30.07 9.40 18.48
N GLU A 205 -31.29 9.92 18.63
CA GLU A 205 -31.53 11.37 18.75
C GLU A 205 -30.84 11.96 20.00
N ASN A 206 -30.85 11.22 21.12
CA ASN A 206 -30.24 11.66 22.37
C ASN A 206 -28.72 11.48 22.40
N ASN A 207 -28.20 10.50 21.67
CA ASN A 207 -26.78 10.12 21.67
C ASN A 207 -26.28 9.87 20.23
N PRO A 208 -26.19 10.93 19.41
CA PRO A 208 -25.85 10.81 17.99
C PRO A 208 -24.36 10.49 17.73
N PHE A 209 -23.54 10.51 18.79
CA PHE A 209 -22.11 10.19 18.77
C PHE A 209 -21.83 9.10 19.79
N VAL A 210 -21.47 7.92 19.30
CA VAL A 210 -21.13 6.74 20.11
C VAL A 210 -19.82 6.14 19.61
N MET A 211 -19.19 5.36 20.47
CA MET A 211 -17.91 4.70 20.20
C MET A 211 -17.84 3.37 20.95
N ILE A 212 -16.95 2.49 20.51
CA ILE A 212 -16.60 1.26 21.21
C ILE A 212 -15.09 1.08 21.25
N GLY A 213 -14.61 0.22 22.15
CA GLY A 213 -13.21 -0.18 22.21
C GLY A 213 -12.88 -0.76 23.57
N SER A 214 -13.14 -0.01 24.63
CA SER A 214 -12.74 -0.36 26.01
C SER A 214 -13.51 -1.50 26.66
N GLN A 215 -14.70 -1.83 26.15
CA GLN A 215 -15.60 -2.82 26.74
C GLN A 215 -16.08 -3.82 25.69
N LEU A 216 -16.09 -5.10 26.08
CA LEU A 216 -16.72 -6.20 25.35
C LEU A 216 -17.94 -6.69 26.13
N ARG A 217 -19.09 -6.79 25.45
CA ARG A 217 -20.36 -7.27 26.00
C ARG A 217 -20.61 -8.70 25.56
N THR A 218 -20.57 -9.65 26.49
CA THR A 218 -20.85 -11.07 26.21
C THR A 218 -22.30 -11.40 26.55
N TYR A 219 -23.05 -11.88 25.56
CA TYR A 219 -24.45 -12.26 25.68
C TYR A 219 -24.61 -13.78 25.62
N ARG A 220 -25.45 -14.31 26.50
CA ARG A 220 -25.86 -15.73 26.46
C ARG A 220 -26.86 -15.94 25.33
N LEU A 221 -26.46 -16.69 24.32
CA LEU A 221 -27.27 -17.04 23.16
C LEU A 221 -27.92 -18.41 23.33
N ALA A 222 -29.24 -18.46 23.19
CA ALA A 222 -29.99 -19.68 22.98
C ALA A 222 -30.30 -19.82 21.47
N CYS A 223 -29.51 -20.62 20.76
CA CYS A 223 -29.67 -20.82 19.32
C CYS A 223 -30.28 -22.20 19.05
N ALA A 224 -31.57 -22.22 18.72
CA ALA A 224 -32.28 -23.43 18.36
C ALA A 224 -32.02 -23.83 16.90
N ALA A 225 -32.17 -25.11 16.58
CA ALA A 225 -32.11 -25.62 15.22
C ALA A 225 -33.30 -26.55 14.95
N THR A 226 -34.03 -26.32 13.85
CA THR A 226 -35.13 -27.22 13.45
C THR A 226 -34.61 -28.61 13.10
N GLY A 227 -35.52 -29.59 13.09
CA GLY A 227 -35.24 -30.95 12.64
C GLY A 227 -34.64 -30.99 11.24
N GLU A 228 -35.15 -30.16 10.33
CA GLU A 228 -34.67 -30.08 8.95
C GLU A 228 -33.26 -29.50 8.87
N TYR A 229 -32.97 -28.44 9.64
CA TYR A 229 -31.62 -27.87 9.70
C TYR A 229 -30.62 -28.92 10.20
N THR A 230 -30.97 -29.61 11.28
CA THR A 230 -30.09 -30.63 11.85
C THR A 230 -29.90 -31.80 10.88
N ILE A 231 -30.95 -32.24 10.17
CA ILE A 231 -30.85 -33.28 9.12
C ILE A 231 -29.92 -32.85 7.99
N PHE A 232 -30.01 -31.60 7.52
CA PHE A 232 -29.12 -31.08 6.50
C PHE A 232 -27.64 -31.22 6.91
N HIS A 233 -27.34 -30.93 8.19
CA HIS A 233 -25.98 -31.05 8.73
C HIS A 233 -25.60 -32.45 9.23
N GLY A 234 -26.42 -33.48 9.00
CA GLY A 234 -26.08 -34.88 9.30
C GLY A 234 -26.96 -35.57 10.36
N GLY A 235 -28.04 -34.91 10.80
CA GLY A 235 -29.17 -35.52 11.52
C GLY A 235 -28.92 -35.86 12.99
N THR A 236 -27.79 -35.47 13.56
CA THR A 236 -27.46 -35.71 14.97
C THR A 236 -27.23 -34.40 15.70
N VAL A 237 -27.48 -34.40 17.02
CA VAL A 237 -27.23 -33.22 17.87
C VAL A 237 -25.78 -32.72 17.76
N PRO A 238 -24.72 -33.56 17.85
CA PRO A 238 -23.34 -33.07 17.68
C PRO A 238 -23.10 -32.34 16.36
N LEU A 239 -23.61 -32.86 15.23
CA LEU A 239 -23.39 -32.25 13.93
C LEU A 239 -24.24 -30.98 13.70
N GLY A 240 -25.49 -30.98 14.16
CA GLY A 240 -26.33 -29.78 14.16
C GLY A 240 -25.72 -28.67 15.04
N LEU A 241 -25.23 -29.03 16.22
CA LEU A 241 -24.54 -28.10 17.13
C LEU A 241 -23.22 -27.59 16.53
N ALA A 242 -22.45 -28.44 15.84
CA ALA A 242 -21.23 -28.04 15.16
C ALA A 242 -21.51 -26.93 14.12
N ALA A 243 -22.55 -27.09 13.31
CA ALA A 243 -22.96 -26.08 12.32
C ALA A 243 -23.42 -24.77 12.97
N VAL A 244 -24.17 -24.85 14.08
CA VAL A 244 -24.54 -23.68 14.89
C VAL A 244 -23.28 -22.96 15.42
N VAL A 245 -22.31 -23.72 15.93
CA VAL A 245 -21.05 -23.15 16.45
C VAL A 245 -20.25 -22.45 15.35
N THR A 246 -20.11 -23.05 14.17
CA THR A 246 -19.43 -22.40 13.03
C THR A 246 -20.12 -21.09 12.65
N ALA A 247 -21.46 -21.06 12.57
CA ALA A 247 -22.22 -19.83 12.30
C ALA A 247 -21.98 -18.76 13.37
N VAL A 248 -22.15 -19.10 14.65
CA VAL A 248 -21.97 -18.17 15.77
C VAL A 248 -20.53 -17.67 15.86
N ASN A 249 -19.54 -18.51 15.57
CA ASN A 249 -18.12 -18.12 15.59
C ASN A 249 -17.81 -17.09 14.49
N ARG A 250 -18.38 -17.23 13.28
CA ARG A 250 -18.23 -16.25 12.20
C ARG A 250 -18.89 -14.91 12.54
N VAL A 251 -20.15 -14.95 13.00
CA VAL A 251 -20.91 -13.76 13.39
C VAL A 251 -20.22 -13.02 14.54
N THR A 252 -19.75 -13.77 15.56
CA THR A 252 -18.96 -13.21 16.66
C THR A 252 -17.71 -12.49 16.15
N GLY A 253 -17.08 -13.01 15.10
CA GLY A 253 -15.96 -12.35 14.43
C GLY A 253 -16.31 -10.93 13.99
N VAL A 254 -17.42 -10.74 13.29
CA VAL A 254 -17.88 -9.40 12.88
C VAL A 254 -18.22 -8.54 14.09
N TYR A 255 -19.05 -9.07 15.00
CA TYR A 255 -19.67 -8.30 16.09
C TYR A 255 -18.66 -7.82 17.14
N GLU A 256 -17.64 -8.60 17.44
CA GLU A 256 -16.60 -8.21 18.40
C GLU A 256 -15.80 -7.00 17.91
N ASN A 257 -15.60 -6.88 16.59
CA ASN A 257 -14.83 -5.80 16.00
C ASN A 257 -15.69 -4.57 15.72
N GLU A 258 -16.92 -4.77 15.24
CA GLU A 258 -17.75 -3.65 14.79
C GLU A 258 -18.57 -3.02 15.91
N VAL A 259 -19.11 -3.80 16.85
CA VAL A 259 -20.05 -3.31 17.87
C VAL A 259 -19.69 -3.75 19.29
N GLY A 260 -18.55 -4.42 19.50
CA GLY A 260 -18.08 -4.83 20.83
C GLY A 260 -18.98 -5.88 21.48
N VAL A 261 -19.56 -6.78 20.68
CA VAL A 261 -20.49 -7.82 21.12
C VAL A 261 -19.89 -9.21 20.90
N ARG A 262 -20.00 -10.07 21.92
CA ARG A 262 -19.68 -11.49 21.85
C ARG A 262 -20.92 -12.34 22.10
N LEU A 263 -21.10 -13.38 21.30
CA LEU A 263 -22.16 -14.37 21.47
C LEU A 263 -21.57 -15.63 22.11
N GLN A 264 -22.20 -16.11 23.18
CA GLN A 264 -21.82 -17.36 23.85
C GLN A 264 -23.05 -18.27 23.99
N LEU A 265 -23.00 -19.44 23.38
CA LEU A 265 -24.04 -20.46 23.50
C LEU A 265 -24.19 -20.92 24.96
N ILE A 266 -25.44 -21.03 25.40
CA ILE A 266 -25.80 -21.42 26.77
C ILE A 266 -25.40 -22.86 27.13
N PRO A 267 -25.22 -23.18 28.43
CA PRO A 267 -24.82 -24.51 28.92
C PRO A 267 -25.64 -25.71 28.40
N ASN A 268 -26.92 -25.50 28.10
CA ASN A 268 -27.89 -26.51 27.71
C ASN A 268 -28.46 -26.28 26.30
N ASN A 269 -27.71 -25.62 25.41
CA ASN A 269 -28.13 -25.37 24.02
C ASN A 269 -28.37 -26.68 23.24
N ASP A 270 -27.75 -27.79 23.64
CA ASP A 270 -27.97 -29.11 23.06
C ASP A 270 -29.43 -29.60 23.16
N LEU A 271 -30.21 -29.07 24.11
CA LEU A 271 -31.62 -29.44 24.29
C LEU A 271 -32.56 -28.85 23.22
N ILE A 272 -32.10 -27.83 22.50
CA ILE A 272 -32.87 -27.09 21.48
C ILE A 272 -32.33 -27.33 20.07
N ILE A 273 -31.49 -28.35 19.90
CA ILE A 273 -31.07 -28.90 18.61
C ILE A 273 -31.98 -30.09 18.30
N TYR A 274 -33.03 -29.85 17.50
CA TYR A 274 -34.01 -30.87 17.20
C TYR A 274 -33.53 -31.76 16.05
N THR A 275 -33.77 -33.07 16.13
CA THR A 275 -33.34 -34.03 15.09
C THR A 275 -34.51 -34.63 14.30
N ASN A 276 -35.75 -34.30 14.66
CA ASN A 276 -36.95 -34.85 14.04
C ASN A 276 -37.95 -33.74 13.70
N PRO A 277 -38.11 -33.40 12.40
CA PRO A 277 -39.05 -32.39 11.92
C PRO A 277 -40.50 -32.58 12.36
N SER A 278 -40.92 -33.84 12.60
CA SER A 278 -42.32 -34.11 12.98
C SER A 278 -42.63 -33.83 14.45
N THR A 279 -41.61 -33.59 15.27
CA THR A 279 -41.75 -33.42 16.71
C THR A 279 -41.10 -32.14 17.24
N ASP A 280 -40.41 -31.39 16.38
CA ASP A 280 -39.91 -30.08 16.77
C ASP A 280 -41.09 -29.07 16.86
N PRO A 281 -40.90 -27.94 17.56
CA PRO A 281 -41.96 -26.98 17.81
C PRO A 281 -42.12 -25.94 16.68
N TYR A 282 -41.48 -26.12 15.52
CA TYR A 282 -41.31 -25.07 14.51
C TYR A 282 -42.05 -25.36 13.22
N THR A 283 -42.61 -24.31 12.64
CA THR A 283 -43.08 -24.33 11.26
C THR A 283 -41.92 -23.94 10.35
N ASN A 284 -41.06 -24.88 9.97
CA ASN A 284 -39.77 -24.64 9.29
C ASN A 284 -39.82 -23.68 8.08
N ASN A 285 -40.95 -23.60 7.36
CA ASN A 285 -41.08 -22.76 6.17
C ASN A 285 -41.83 -21.43 6.41
N ASP A 286 -42.13 -21.08 7.67
CA ASP A 286 -42.84 -19.85 8.04
C ASP A 286 -42.04 -19.07 9.10
N GLY A 287 -41.21 -18.13 8.64
CA GLY A 287 -40.38 -17.28 9.51
C GLY A 287 -41.19 -16.45 10.50
N PHE A 288 -42.35 -15.94 10.08
CA PHE A 288 -43.22 -15.14 10.94
C PHE A 288 -43.81 -15.96 12.09
N ALA A 289 -44.26 -17.18 11.82
CA ALA A 289 -44.71 -18.10 12.86
C ALA A 289 -43.57 -18.46 13.82
N MET A 290 -42.38 -18.73 13.27
CA MET A 290 -41.20 -19.13 14.05
C MET A 290 -40.75 -18.09 15.08
N LEU A 291 -40.99 -16.79 14.87
CA LEU A 291 -40.69 -15.76 15.89
C LEU A 291 -41.34 -16.08 17.25
N SER A 292 -42.65 -16.36 17.22
CA SER A 292 -43.44 -16.62 18.43
C SER A 292 -43.24 -18.04 18.96
N GLN A 293 -43.07 -19.01 18.07
CA GLN A 293 -42.74 -20.39 18.42
C GLN A 293 -41.39 -20.47 19.13
N ASN A 294 -40.38 -19.77 18.63
CA ASN A 294 -39.05 -19.75 19.23
C ASN A 294 -39.06 -19.14 20.62
N GLN A 295 -39.73 -17.99 20.80
CA GLN A 295 -39.90 -17.40 22.13
C GLN A 295 -40.56 -18.39 23.11
N THR A 296 -41.68 -18.99 22.71
CA THR A 296 -42.41 -19.94 23.56
C THR A 296 -41.57 -21.17 23.89
N ASN A 297 -40.86 -21.71 22.90
CA ASN A 297 -40.06 -22.91 23.04
C ASN A 297 -38.86 -22.68 23.96
N LEU A 298 -38.09 -21.61 23.72
CA LEU A 298 -36.92 -21.29 24.54
C LEU A 298 -37.32 -20.96 25.98
N ASP A 299 -38.42 -20.25 26.20
CA ASP A 299 -38.94 -20.01 27.55
C ASP A 299 -39.32 -21.31 28.27
N ALA A 300 -39.87 -22.30 27.55
CA ALA A 300 -40.29 -23.58 28.12
C ALA A 300 -39.12 -24.54 28.40
N VAL A 301 -38.16 -24.64 27.48
CA VAL A 301 -37.06 -25.63 27.53
C VAL A 301 -35.86 -25.08 28.31
N ILE A 302 -35.49 -23.82 28.06
CA ILE A 302 -34.30 -23.19 28.64
C ILE A 302 -34.66 -22.35 29.85
N GLY A 303 -35.81 -21.67 29.82
CA GLY A 303 -36.23 -20.72 30.84
C GLY A 303 -35.74 -19.31 30.54
N ASN A 304 -36.67 -18.34 30.56
CA ASN A 304 -36.40 -16.93 30.20
C ASN A 304 -35.18 -16.32 30.92
N ALA A 305 -34.85 -16.69 32.16
CA ALA A 305 -33.71 -16.11 32.88
C ALA A 305 -32.34 -16.59 32.39
N ASN A 306 -32.29 -17.68 31.62
CA ASN A 306 -31.06 -18.42 31.32
C ASN A 306 -30.42 -18.05 29.98
N TYR A 307 -31.00 -17.10 29.25
CA TYR A 307 -30.46 -16.58 28.00
C TYR A 307 -30.78 -15.09 27.85
N ASP A 308 -30.02 -14.41 26.99
CA ASP A 308 -30.05 -12.96 26.79
C ASP A 308 -30.57 -12.59 25.39
N ILE A 309 -30.29 -13.46 24.42
CA ILE A 309 -30.78 -13.44 23.05
C ILE A 309 -31.15 -14.87 22.64
N GLY A 310 -32.23 -15.03 21.91
CA GLY A 310 -32.65 -16.30 21.32
C GLY A 310 -32.83 -16.17 19.81
N HIS A 311 -32.46 -17.21 19.08
CA HIS A 311 -32.56 -17.25 17.62
C HIS A 311 -32.83 -18.70 17.18
N VAL A 312 -33.45 -18.92 16.02
CA VAL A 312 -33.65 -20.26 15.46
C VAL A 312 -33.11 -20.36 14.04
N PHE A 313 -32.42 -21.46 13.74
CA PHE A 313 -32.00 -21.82 12.39
C PHE A 313 -32.89 -22.90 11.79
N SER A 314 -33.28 -22.69 10.54
CA SER A 314 -34.16 -23.56 9.75
C SER A 314 -33.62 -23.77 8.33
N THR A 315 -34.27 -24.63 7.54
CA THR A 315 -33.99 -24.77 6.10
C THR A 315 -34.94 -23.98 5.22
N GLY A 316 -35.82 -23.17 5.82
CA GLY A 316 -36.82 -22.35 5.14
C GLY A 316 -37.30 -21.19 6.00
N GLY A 317 -38.27 -20.44 5.50
CA GLY A 317 -38.87 -19.32 6.25
C GLY A 317 -38.12 -17.98 6.14
N GLY A 318 -36.96 -17.95 5.49
CA GLY A 318 -36.18 -16.74 5.23
C GLY A 318 -35.55 -16.12 6.47
N GLY A 319 -35.25 -14.83 6.38
CA GLY A 319 -34.78 -14.01 7.50
C GLY A 319 -35.92 -13.19 8.07
N VAL A 320 -36.21 -13.34 9.36
CA VAL A 320 -37.16 -12.47 10.05
C VAL A 320 -36.71 -12.19 11.47
N ALA A 321 -36.70 -10.93 11.87
CA ALA A 321 -36.38 -10.53 13.23
C ALA A 321 -37.24 -9.37 13.72
N TYR A 322 -37.35 -9.28 15.05
CA TYR A 322 -37.95 -8.13 15.72
C TYR A 322 -36.85 -7.14 16.13
N LEU A 323 -37.07 -5.86 15.85
CA LEU A 323 -36.11 -4.79 16.10
C LEU A 323 -35.86 -4.56 17.61
N GLY A 324 -34.61 -4.56 18.04
CA GLY A 324 -34.19 -4.07 19.36
C GLY A 324 -34.79 -4.82 20.54
N VAL A 325 -34.69 -6.16 20.53
CA VAL A 325 -35.35 -7.03 21.53
C VAL A 325 -34.41 -7.77 22.49
N VAL A 326 -33.10 -7.72 22.28
CA VAL A 326 -32.13 -8.38 23.19
C VAL A 326 -32.34 -7.92 24.64
N CYS A 327 -32.14 -8.84 25.59
CA CYS A 327 -32.44 -8.67 27.02
C CYS A 327 -33.93 -8.43 27.39
N THR A 328 -34.86 -8.34 26.44
CA THR A 328 -36.27 -8.05 26.74
C THR A 328 -37.08 -9.34 26.92
N ALA A 329 -37.59 -9.58 28.12
CA ALA A 329 -38.41 -10.77 28.42
C ALA A 329 -39.66 -10.86 27.53
N GLY A 330 -39.94 -12.04 26.97
CA GLY A 330 -41.05 -12.28 26.02
C GLY A 330 -40.80 -11.80 24.58
N TRP A 331 -39.64 -11.20 24.31
CA TRP A 331 -39.27 -10.67 22.99
C TRP A 331 -37.88 -11.08 22.51
N LYS A 332 -36.93 -11.31 23.42
CA LYS A 332 -35.51 -11.55 23.12
C LYS A 332 -35.21 -12.80 22.31
N ALA A 333 -36.18 -13.68 22.08
CA ALA A 333 -36.04 -14.87 21.21
C ALA A 333 -36.71 -14.75 19.83
N ARG A 334 -37.15 -13.54 19.45
CA ARG A 334 -37.83 -13.29 18.17
C ARG A 334 -36.86 -12.96 17.04
N GLY A 335 -36.09 -13.95 16.64
CA GLY A 335 -35.26 -13.93 15.44
C GLY A 335 -35.17 -15.32 14.81
N VAL A 336 -35.20 -15.38 13.49
CA VAL A 336 -35.07 -16.59 12.70
C VAL A 336 -34.25 -16.34 11.45
N THR A 337 -33.43 -17.33 11.09
CA THR A 337 -32.73 -17.38 9.80
C THR A 337 -32.88 -18.76 9.19
N GLY A 338 -33.34 -18.83 7.95
CA GLY A 338 -33.44 -20.09 7.23
C GLY A 338 -33.20 -19.99 5.73
N LEU A 339 -32.34 -20.87 5.23
CA LEU A 339 -32.08 -21.07 3.80
C LEU A 339 -32.13 -22.57 3.47
N PRO A 340 -32.55 -22.99 2.25
CA PRO A 340 -32.55 -24.39 1.84
C PRO A 340 -31.18 -25.08 1.93
N GLN A 341 -30.11 -24.29 1.80
CA GLN A 341 -28.73 -24.72 1.99
C GLN A 341 -28.09 -23.79 3.03
N PRO A 342 -28.28 -24.05 4.33
CA PRO A 342 -27.84 -23.15 5.39
C PRO A 342 -26.35 -23.33 5.69
N ILE A 343 -25.52 -22.98 4.70
CA ILE A 343 -24.06 -23.07 4.69
C ILE A 343 -23.46 -21.94 3.84
N GLY A 344 -22.20 -21.60 4.10
CA GLY A 344 -21.46 -20.59 3.33
C GLY A 344 -21.81 -19.15 3.72
N ASP A 345 -21.06 -18.21 3.15
CA ASP A 345 -21.13 -16.77 3.45
C ASP A 345 -22.55 -16.16 3.36
N PRO A 346 -23.37 -16.44 2.33
CA PRO A 346 -24.75 -15.97 2.25
C PRO A 346 -25.61 -16.44 3.42
N PHE A 347 -25.36 -17.61 4.00
CA PHE A 347 -26.09 -17.98 5.21
C PHE A 347 -25.60 -17.19 6.43
N TYR A 348 -24.28 -17.17 6.66
CA TYR A 348 -23.73 -16.68 7.93
C TYR A 348 -23.68 -15.14 8.03
N ILE A 349 -23.29 -14.43 6.98
CA ILE A 349 -23.13 -12.98 7.01
C ILE A 349 -24.39 -12.30 6.47
N ASP A 350 -24.83 -12.65 5.26
CA ASP A 350 -25.96 -11.95 4.63
C ASP A 350 -27.30 -12.16 5.35
N TYR A 351 -27.48 -13.27 6.07
CA TYR A 351 -28.72 -13.55 6.80
C TYR A 351 -28.50 -13.63 8.31
N VAL A 352 -27.66 -14.54 8.84
CA VAL A 352 -27.57 -14.68 10.31
C VAL A 352 -27.08 -13.39 10.98
N ALA A 353 -26.00 -12.76 10.48
CA ALA A 353 -25.54 -11.49 11.02
C ALA A 353 -26.55 -10.36 10.79
N HIS A 354 -27.26 -10.35 9.66
CA HIS A 354 -28.33 -9.39 9.38
C HIS A 354 -29.48 -9.48 10.39
N GLU A 355 -30.06 -10.67 10.56
CA GLU A 355 -31.22 -10.88 11.43
C GLU A 355 -30.88 -10.70 12.91
N MET A 356 -29.68 -11.11 13.33
CA MET A 356 -29.20 -10.78 14.67
C MET A 356 -28.98 -9.27 14.81
N GLY A 357 -28.56 -8.57 13.76
CA GLY A 357 -28.37 -7.11 13.73
C GLY A 357 -29.65 -6.36 14.07
N HIS A 358 -30.79 -6.82 13.53
CA HIS A 358 -32.11 -6.34 13.92
C HIS A 358 -32.42 -6.58 15.39
N GLN A 359 -32.15 -7.77 15.94
CA GLN A 359 -32.37 -8.03 17.37
C GLN A 359 -31.57 -7.06 18.26
N TYR A 360 -30.39 -6.64 17.81
CA TYR A 360 -29.55 -5.62 18.44
C TYR A 360 -29.93 -4.16 18.09
N GLY A 361 -30.95 -3.94 17.28
CA GLY A 361 -31.54 -2.62 17.03
C GLY A 361 -31.14 -1.93 15.73
N GLY A 362 -30.39 -2.59 14.83
CA GLY A 362 -30.08 -2.01 13.51
C GLY A 362 -31.29 -2.04 12.58
N ASN A 363 -31.62 -0.92 11.94
CA ASN A 363 -32.60 -0.84 10.84
C ASN A 363 -31.95 -1.12 9.47
N HIS A 364 -32.76 -1.28 8.43
CA HIS A 364 -32.24 -1.39 7.08
C HIS A 364 -31.57 -0.10 6.57
N SER A 365 -30.38 -0.21 5.99
CA SER A 365 -29.60 0.94 5.51
C SER A 365 -29.81 1.31 4.03
N PHE A 366 -30.51 0.47 3.26
CA PHE A 366 -30.66 0.63 1.80
C PHE A 366 -31.73 1.67 1.40
N ASN A 367 -31.57 2.26 0.22
CA ASN A 367 -32.48 3.27 -0.35
C ASN A 367 -33.15 2.86 -1.68
N GLY A 368 -33.11 1.56 -2.01
CA GLY A 368 -33.81 0.98 -3.15
C GLY A 368 -35.32 0.86 -2.96
N ASN A 369 -36.02 0.52 -4.04
CA ASN A 369 -37.47 0.29 -4.06
C ASN A 369 -37.92 -0.82 -5.03
N ALA A 370 -36.98 -1.70 -5.45
CA ALA A 370 -37.24 -2.84 -6.33
C ALA A 370 -36.80 -4.16 -5.66
N GLY A 371 -37.32 -5.30 -6.13
CA GLY A 371 -37.07 -6.61 -5.52
C GLY A 371 -37.44 -6.63 -4.03
N ALA A 372 -36.58 -7.23 -3.20
CA ALA A 372 -36.78 -7.28 -1.74
C ALA A 372 -36.76 -5.88 -1.07
N CYS A 373 -36.14 -4.87 -1.70
CA CYS A 373 -36.16 -3.49 -1.20
C CYS A 373 -37.54 -2.81 -1.32
N SER A 374 -38.51 -3.45 -1.99
CA SER A 374 -39.89 -2.99 -2.05
C SER A 374 -40.71 -3.51 -0.85
N GLY A 375 -42.05 -3.46 -0.92
CA GLY A 375 -42.91 -4.15 0.07
C GLY A 375 -42.93 -3.57 1.50
N GLY A 376 -42.27 -2.45 1.77
CA GLY A 376 -42.24 -1.80 3.08
C GLY A 376 -41.00 -2.10 3.92
N ASN A 377 -40.02 -2.85 3.39
CA ASN A 377 -38.77 -3.15 4.10
C ASN A 377 -37.88 -1.91 4.28
N ARG A 378 -37.94 -0.92 3.37
CA ARG A 378 -37.12 0.29 3.46
C ARG A 378 -37.43 1.12 4.71
N ASN A 379 -36.41 1.43 5.52
CA ASN A 379 -36.50 2.39 6.61
C ASN A 379 -36.00 3.78 6.19
N ALA A 380 -36.92 4.75 6.04
CA ALA A 380 -36.58 6.08 5.48
C ALA A 380 -35.59 6.89 6.33
N SER A 381 -35.54 6.69 7.64
CA SER A 381 -34.65 7.42 8.56
C SER A 381 -33.22 6.89 8.60
N THR A 382 -32.96 5.74 7.98
CA THR A 382 -31.65 5.06 7.99
C THR A 382 -31.18 4.63 6.59
N ALA A 383 -31.96 4.94 5.55
CA ALA A 383 -31.69 4.63 4.14
C ALA A 383 -30.55 5.48 3.53
N TYR A 384 -29.33 5.31 4.03
CA TYR A 384 -28.12 6.03 3.62
C TYR A 384 -27.35 5.37 2.47
N GLU A 385 -27.66 4.13 2.11
CA GLU A 385 -26.96 3.42 1.02
C GLU A 385 -27.80 3.41 -0.28
N PRO A 386 -27.20 3.67 -1.45
CA PRO A 386 -27.92 3.66 -2.72
C PRO A 386 -28.42 2.25 -3.11
N GLY A 387 -29.56 2.16 -3.81
CA GLY A 387 -30.06 0.89 -4.36
C GLY A 387 -30.22 -0.20 -3.28
N SER A 388 -29.69 -1.40 -3.53
CA SER A 388 -29.67 -2.50 -2.56
C SER A 388 -28.83 -2.23 -1.31
N GLY A 389 -27.96 -1.23 -1.35
CA GLY A 389 -26.82 -1.08 -0.45
C GLY A 389 -25.80 -2.23 -0.57
N SER A 390 -24.81 -2.17 0.32
CA SER A 390 -23.59 -2.98 0.31
C SER A 390 -23.25 -3.58 1.66
N THR A 391 -23.64 -2.96 2.79
CA THR A 391 -23.27 -3.44 4.15
C THR A 391 -24.26 -4.47 4.70
N ILE A 392 -23.93 -5.06 5.86
CA ILE A 392 -24.71 -6.17 6.46
C ILE A 392 -26.20 -5.85 6.62
N MET A 393 -26.58 -4.64 7.06
CA MET A 393 -28.01 -4.29 7.25
C MET A 393 -28.67 -3.78 5.96
N ALA A 394 -27.96 -3.82 4.84
CA ALA A 394 -28.53 -3.60 3.52
C ALA A 394 -29.05 -4.92 2.94
N TYR A 395 -29.55 -4.88 1.70
CA TYR A 395 -30.12 -6.03 0.97
C TYR A 395 -29.26 -6.37 -0.24
N ALA A 396 -27.94 -6.45 -0.05
CA ALA A 396 -27.00 -6.79 -1.11
C ALA A 396 -27.47 -8.05 -1.86
N GLY A 397 -27.53 -7.97 -3.19
CA GLY A 397 -27.90 -9.09 -4.06
C GLY A 397 -29.39 -9.35 -4.27
N ILE A 398 -30.31 -8.81 -3.46
CA ILE A 398 -31.74 -9.22 -3.47
C ILE A 398 -32.73 -8.12 -3.89
N CYS A 399 -32.26 -6.98 -4.39
CA CYS A 399 -33.07 -5.84 -4.86
C CYS A 399 -33.01 -5.59 -6.37
N SER A 400 -32.87 -6.64 -7.18
CA SER A 400 -32.80 -6.53 -8.64
C SER A 400 -33.93 -5.65 -9.22
N PRO A 401 -33.65 -4.74 -10.19
CA PRO A 401 -32.36 -4.52 -10.87
C PRO A 401 -31.42 -3.51 -10.15
N GLN A 402 -31.67 -3.17 -8.89
CA GLN A 402 -30.96 -2.12 -8.15
C GLN A 402 -29.80 -2.65 -7.29
N ASN A 403 -29.31 -3.87 -7.58
CA ASN A 403 -28.22 -4.50 -6.85
C ASN A 403 -26.89 -3.80 -7.10
N LEU A 404 -26.21 -3.43 -6.01
CA LEU A 404 -24.85 -2.88 -6.05
C LEU A 404 -23.77 -3.97 -6.08
N GLN A 405 -24.02 -5.09 -5.40
CA GLN A 405 -23.17 -6.27 -5.30
C GLN A 405 -24.04 -7.49 -4.96
N ASN A 406 -23.44 -8.69 -4.93
CA ASN A 406 -24.15 -9.95 -4.73
C ASN A 406 -24.25 -10.39 -3.26
N ASN A 407 -23.23 -10.09 -2.46
CA ASN A 407 -23.15 -10.42 -1.02
C ASN A 407 -22.81 -9.15 -0.25
N SER A 408 -23.13 -9.07 1.03
CA SER A 408 -22.81 -7.92 1.86
C SER A 408 -21.31 -7.84 2.16
N ASP A 409 -20.81 -6.63 2.39
CA ASP A 409 -19.51 -6.41 3.01
C ASP A 409 -19.59 -6.71 4.53
N ASP A 410 -18.54 -7.27 5.15
CA ASP A 410 -18.63 -7.85 6.51
C ASP A 410 -18.47 -6.80 7.63
N TYR A 411 -19.15 -5.67 7.47
CA TYR A 411 -19.21 -4.58 8.43
C TYR A 411 -20.57 -3.90 8.40
N PHE A 412 -20.84 -3.08 9.42
CA PHE A 412 -22.07 -2.30 9.51
C PHE A 412 -21.86 -0.89 8.97
N HIS A 413 -22.78 -0.39 8.14
CA HIS A 413 -22.80 1.03 7.78
C HIS A 413 -22.85 1.88 9.06
N ASN A 414 -22.26 3.08 9.01
CA ASN A 414 -22.12 3.93 10.20
C ASN A 414 -23.45 4.15 10.95
N ILE A 415 -24.60 4.26 10.27
CA ILE A 415 -25.90 4.39 10.93
C ILE A 415 -26.25 3.18 11.82
N ASN A 416 -25.98 1.97 11.34
CA ASN A 416 -26.30 0.74 12.06
C ASN A 416 -25.38 0.55 13.26
N PHE A 417 -24.10 0.92 13.11
CA PHE A 417 -23.19 1.06 14.23
C PHE A 417 -23.79 1.98 15.30
N VAL A 418 -24.27 3.16 14.92
CA VAL A 418 -24.86 4.12 15.87
C VAL A 418 -26.11 3.57 16.55
N GLU A 419 -27.01 2.93 15.83
CA GLU A 419 -28.23 2.33 16.39
C GLU A 419 -27.92 1.19 17.36
N MET A 420 -27.12 0.22 16.92
CA MET A 420 -26.80 -0.98 17.69
C MET A 420 -25.98 -0.65 18.94
N VAL A 421 -24.95 0.21 18.79
CA VAL A 421 -24.13 0.63 19.93
C VAL A 421 -24.98 1.38 20.94
N ASN A 422 -25.83 2.32 20.50
CA ASN A 422 -26.74 2.98 21.42
C ASN A 422 -27.65 2.02 22.17
N TYR A 423 -28.19 1.01 21.49
CA TYR A 423 -29.07 0.05 22.14
C TYR A 423 -28.35 -0.77 23.21
N ILE A 424 -27.11 -1.20 22.96
CA ILE A 424 -26.32 -2.01 23.90
C ILE A 424 -25.59 -1.20 24.96
N THR A 425 -25.43 0.12 24.82
CA THR A 425 -24.78 0.97 25.83
C THR A 425 -25.79 1.79 26.64
N ASN A 426 -26.79 2.34 25.97
CA ASN A 426 -27.73 3.33 26.52
C ASN A 426 -29.17 2.80 26.62
N GLY A 427 -29.48 1.69 25.94
CA GLY A 427 -30.81 1.07 25.90
C GLY A 427 -30.94 -0.21 26.71
N ASN A 428 -32.04 -0.93 26.49
CA ASN A 428 -32.35 -2.20 27.16
C ASN A 428 -31.33 -3.30 26.89
N GLY A 429 -30.63 -3.25 25.75
CA GLY A 429 -29.56 -4.19 25.40
C GLY A 429 -28.39 -4.18 26.38
N ASN A 430 -28.26 -3.16 27.24
CA ASN A 430 -27.22 -3.08 28.26
C ASN A 430 -27.59 -3.77 29.60
N SER A 431 -28.81 -4.32 29.73
CA SER A 431 -29.34 -4.78 31.03
C SER A 431 -28.92 -6.20 31.43
N CYS A 432 -28.47 -7.02 30.49
CA CYS A 432 -28.17 -8.43 30.72
C CYS A 432 -26.74 -8.95 30.38
N PRO A 433 -25.90 -8.27 29.57
CA PRO A 433 -24.60 -8.87 29.20
C PRO A 433 -23.61 -8.89 30.36
N VAL A 434 -22.65 -9.79 30.28
CA VAL A 434 -21.41 -9.69 31.07
C VAL A 434 -20.46 -8.74 30.36
N ILE A 435 -20.12 -7.63 31.01
CA ILE A 435 -19.23 -6.60 30.48
C ILE A 435 -17.81 -6.84 30.99
N THR A 436 -16.84 -6.92 30.08
CA THR A 436 -15.43 -7.11 30.40
C THR A 436 -14.56 -6.04 29.73
N ASN A 437 -13.42 -5.72 30.35
CA ASN A 437 -12.47 -4.77 29.79
C ASN A 437 -11.62 -5.46 28.73
N THR A 438 -11.66 -4.95 27.51
CA THR A 438 -10.77 -5.37 26.40
C THR A 438 -9.33 -4.92 26.66
N GLY A 439 -9.17 -3.84 27.44
CA GLY A 439 -7.95 -3.04 27.55
C GLY A 439 -7.43 -2.60 26.19
N ASN A 440 -8.37 -2.26 25.32
CA ASN A 440 -8.22 -1.51 24.09
C ASN A 440 -8.85 -0.12 24.28
N ASN A 441 -8.46 0.86 23.48
CA ASN A 441 -9.04 2.19 23.46
C ASN A 441 -9.51 2.50 22.05
N GLU A 442 -10.60 3.24 21.95
CA GLU A 442 -11.12 3.65 20.66
C GLU A 442 -10.18 4.63 19.93
N PRO A 443 -10.16 4.59 18.58
CA PRO A 443 -9.41 5.56 17.81
C PRO A 443 -10.03 6.96 17.94
N SER A 444 -9.22 8.00 17.72
CA SER A 444 -9.69 9.38 17.52
C SER A 444 -9.75 9.68 16.03
N VAL A 445 -10.82 10.34 15.56
CA VAL A 445 -11.04 10.62 14.11
C VAL A 445 -11.19 12.11 13.86
N VAL A 446 -10.51 12.61 12.83
CA VAL A 446 -10.54 14.00 12.39
C VAL A 446 -10.91 14.06 10.91
N VAL A 447 -11.89 14.90 10.59
CA VAL A 447 -12.35 15.18 9.23
C VAL A 447 -12.10 16.65 8.88
N PRO A 448 -11.95 16.99 7.58
CA PRO A 448 -11.71 18.36 7.17
C PRO A 448 -12.97 19.21 7.39
N THR A 449 -12.78 20.53 7.47
CA THR A 449 -13.91 21.47 7.50
C THR A 449 -14.68 21.35 6.18
N GLY A 450 -15.98 21.06 6.26
CA GLY A 450 -16.86 21.07 5.09
C GLY A 450 -17.43 22.46 4.79
N GLY A 451 -18.66 22.52 4.29
CA GLY A 451 -19.36 23.79 4.05
C GLY A 451 -18.95 24.58 2.80
N PHE A 452 -18.05 24.04 1.97
CA PHE A 452 -17.71 24.61 0.66
C PHE A 452 -18.79 24.27 -0.40
N THR A 453 -18.59 24.75 -1.64
CA THR A 453 -19.43 24.39 -2.79
C THR A 453 -18.57 23.78 -3.89
N ILE A 454 -19.00 22.66 -4.47
CA ILE A 454 -18.35 22.00 -5.61
C ILE A 454 -19.21 22.13 -6.89
N PRO A 455 -18.59 22.14 -8.09
CA PRO A 455 -19.31 22.08 -9.36
C PRO A 455 -19.99 20.70 -9.59
N VAL A 456 -21.07 20.67 -10.38
CA VAL A 456 -21.67 19.40 -10.85
C VAL A 456 -20.71 18.63 -11.76
N ASN A 457 -20.93 17.32 -11.89
CA ASN A 457 -20.20 16.43 -12.81
C ASN A 457 -18.67 16.51 -12.67
N THR A 458 -18.18 16.72 -11.45
CA THR A 458 -16.75 16.91 -11.18
C THR A 458 -16.31 15.98 -10.05
N PRO A 459 -15.24 15.18 -10.26
CA PRO A 459 -14.64 14.36 -9.20
C PRO A 459 -14.21 15.16 -7.98
N PHE A 460 -14.22 14.51 -6.83
CA PHE A 460 -13.71 15.07 -5.59
C PHE A 460 -13.04 14.02 -4.71
N MET A 461 -12.17 14.48 -3.81
CA MET A 461 -11.44 13.63 -2.86
C MET A 461 -11.64 14.15 -1.45
N LEU A 462 -12.05 13.27 -0.55
CA LEU A 462 -12.13 13.58 0.88
C LEU A 462 -10.91 12.98 1.59
N VAL A 463 -10.27 13.77 2.45
CA VAL A 463 -9.07 13.38 3.20
C VAL A 463 -9.32 13.65 4.67
N GLY A 464 -9.23 12.62 5.50
CA GLY A 464 -9.28 12.75 6.95
C GLY A 464 -8.03 12.18 7.61
N SER A 465 -8.10 11.92 8.90
CA SER A 465 -7.05 11.24 9.65
C SER A 465 -7.63 10.59 10.91
N ALA A 466 -6.91 9.62 11.47
CA ALA A 466 -7.21 9.08 12.78
C ALA A 466 -5.92 8.74 13.53
N ALA A 467 -6.00 8.64 14.85
CA ALA A 467 -4.92 8.17 15.70
C ALA A 467 -5.44 7.17 16.72
N ASP A 468 -4.70 6.08 16.89
CA ASP A 468 -5.01 5.02 17.84
C ASP A 468 -4.15 5.15 19.12
N PRO A 469 -4.75 5.23 20.32
CA PRO A 469 -3.98 5.34 21.56
C PRO A 469 -3.09 4.14 21.86
N ASP A 470 -3.42 2.96 21.34
CA ASP A 470 -2.68 1.73 21.57
C ASP A 470 -1.75 1.34 20.41
N ASN A 471 -1.63 2.22 19.40
CA ASN A 471 -0.77 2.08 18.24
C ASN A 471 -1.10 0.85 17.37
N ASP A 472 -2.38 0.48 17.29
CA ASP A 472 -2.87 -0.53 16.37
C ASP A 472 -2.99 0.00 14.92
N PRO A 473 -2.90 -0.89 13.90
CA PRO A 473 -3.11 -0.52 12.51
C PRO A 473 -4.57 -0.13 12.22
N LEU A 474 -4.77 1.09 11.73
CA LEU A 474 -6.10 1.62 11.42
C LEU A 474 -6.56 1.29 10.00
N THR A 475 -7.87 1.06 9.86
CA THR A 475 -8.59 1.04 8.58
C THR A 475 -9.74 2.03 8.58
N TYR A 476 -10.13 2.52 7.39
CA TYR A 476 -10.98 3.67 7.20
C TYR A 476 -12.10 3.39 6.20
N CYS A 477 -13.29 3.92 6.49
CA CYS A 477 -14.42 4.00 5.56
C CYS A 477 -14.89 5.45 5.46
N TRP A 478 -14.96 5.97 4.24
CA TRP A 478 -15.68 7.22 3.93
C TRP A 478 -17.05 6.86 3.37
N GLU A 479 -18.12 7.28 4.04
CA GLU A 479 -19.50 6.87 3.75
C GLU A 479 -20.40 8.10 3.55
N GLU A 480 -21.23 8.11 2.51
CA GLU A 480 -22.26 9.15 2.32
C GLU A 480 -23.29 9.03 3.44
N PHE A 481 -23.73 10.17 3.96
CA PHE A 481 -24.64 10.27 5.09
C PHE A 481 -25.79 11.24 4.79
N ASP A 482 -26.30 11.19 3.56
CA ASP A 482 -27.48 11.91 3.11
C ASP A 482 -28.70 10.99 3.02
N LEU A 483 -29.87 11.50 3.44
CA LEU A 483 -31.16 10.85 3.25
C LEU A 483 -31.90 11.49 2.08
N GLY A 484 -32.69 10.69 1.37
CA GLY A 484 -33.55 11.21 0.33
C GLY A 484 -34.62 10.22 -0.15
N PRO A 485 -35.32 10.57 -1.25
CA PRO A 485 -36.31 9.70 -1.87
C PRO A 485 -35.72 8.33 -2.25
N ALA A 486 -36.51 7.26 -2.08
CA ALA A 486 -36.14 5.94 -2.58
C ALA A 486 -36.12 5.92 -4.12
N GLY A 487 -35.25 5.11 -4.72
CA GLY A 487 -35.23 5.00 -6.17
C GLY A 487 -34.07 4.20 -6.74
N HIS A 488 -34.04 4.15 -8.08
CA HIS A 488 -32.97 3.49 -8.80
C HIS A 488 -31.66 4.26 -8.62
N PRO A 489 -30.53 3.60 -8.27
CA PRO A 489 -29.26 4.28 -7.99
C PRO A 489 -28.73 5.09 -9.18
N ASN A 490 -29.01 4.67 -10.42
CA ASN A 490 -28.66 5.43 -11.65
C ASN A 490 -29.55 6.65 -11.98
N SER A 491 -30.65 6.84 -11.24
CA SER A 491 -31.59 7.94 -11.48
C SER A 491 -31.99 8.61 -10.15
N PRO A 492 -31.02 9.13 -9.37
CA PRO A 492 -31.29 9.69 -8.06
C PRO A 492 -32.07 10.99 -8.18
N SER A 493 -32.95 11.26 -7.21
CA SER A 493 -33.68 12.54 -7.09
C SER A 493 -33.52 13.13 -5.70
N GLY A 494 -33.59 14.46 -5.59
CA GLY A 494 -33.35 15.15 -4.31
C GLY A 494 -31.97 14.84 -3.73
N ASN A 495 -31.91 14.54 -2.45
CA ASN A 495 -30.68 14.13 -1.76
C ASN A 495 -30.59 12.60 -1.55
N ALA A 496 -31.21 11.80 -2.43
CA ALA A 496 -31.04 10.34 -2.37
C ALA A 496 -29.55 9.99 -2.43
N PRO A 497 -29.04 9.05 -1.60
CA PRO A 497 -27.64 8.66 -1.61
C PRO A 497 -27.18 8.20 -3.00
N ILE A 498 -25.97 8.57 -3.39
CA ILE A 498 -25.40 8.34 -4.74
C ILE A 498 -24.00 7.71 -4.72
N PHE A 499 -23.36 7.63 -3.55
CA PHE A 499 -22.09 6.96 -3.30
C PHE A 499 -22.29 5.80 -2.34
N ARG A 500 -21.92 4.61 -2.79
CA ARG A 500 -21.99 3.38 -2.01
C ARG A 500 -20.88 3.33 -0.97
N SER A 501 -21.04 2.45 0.02
CA SER A 501 -19.97 2.11 0.93
C SER A 501 -19.03 1.06 0.32
N PHE A 502 -17.83 0.95 0.87
CA PHE A 502 -16.82 -0.02 0.46
C PHE A 502 -16.05 -0.52 1.68
N ASP A 503 -15.52 -1.74 1.56
CA ASP A 503 -14.64 -2.35 2.55
C ASP A 503 -13.59 -1.37 3.12
N PRO A 504 -13.31 -1.43 4.43
CA PRO A 504 -12.30 -0.58 5.07
C PRO A 504 -10.91 -0.71 4.41
N VAL A 505 -10.27 0.43 4.13
CA VAL A 505 -8.93 0.51 3.53
C VAL A 505 -7.91 1.13 4.49
N THR A 506 -6.62 0.99 4.22
CA THR A 506 -5.55 1.52 5.11
C THR A 506 -5.27 3.01 4.93
N VAL A 507 -5.90 3.67 3.96
CA VAL A 507 -5.69 5.09 3.66
C VAL A 507 -6.88 5.92 4.14
N PRO A 508 -6.65 7.10 4.76
CA PRO A 508 -7.73 7.91 5.34
C PRO A 508 -8.40 8.83 4.32
N TYR A 509 -8.23 8.57 3.02
CA TYR A 509 -8.80 9.36 1.94
C TYR A 509 -9.57 8.48 0.95
N ARG A 510 -10.56 9.07 0.28
CA ARG A 510 -11.35 8.41 -0.77
C ARG A 510 -11.63 9.37 -1.92
N TYR A 511 -11.48 8.86 -3.14
CA TYR A 511 -11.92 9.50 -4.37
C TYR A 511 -13.40 9.17 -4.63
N PHE A 512 -14.12 10.14 -5.17
CA PHE A 512 -15.52 10.02 -5.56
C PHE A 512 -15.71 10.44 -7.02
N PRO A 513 -16.02 9.50 -7.94
CA PRO A 513 -16.02 8.04 -7.77
C PRO A 513 -14.65 7.45 -7.40
N LYS A 514 -14.59 6.14 -7.14
CA LYS A 514 -13.32 5.40 -7.02
C LYS A 514 -12.31 5.80 -8.10
N LEU A 515 -11.05 5.94 -7.71
CA LEU A 515 -9.97 6.37 -8.62
C LEU A 515 -9.88 5.50 -9.89
N SER A 516 -10.09 4.18 -9.75
CA SER A 516 -10.14 3.26 -10.89
C SER A 516 -11.19 3.64 -11.93
N ASP A 517 -12.34 4.14 -11.50
CA ASP A 517 -13.45 4.53 -12.37
C ASP A 517 -13.12 5.84 -13.09
N ILE A 518 -12.51 6.79 -12.37
CA ILE A 518 -12.02 8.06 -12.93
C ILE A 518 -10.96 7.78 -14.02
N LEU A 519 -9.93 6.99 -13.70
CA LEU A 519 -8.82 6.73 -14.63
C LEU A 519 -9.24 5.93 -15.87
N ASN A 520 -10.23 5.05 -15.73
CA ASN A 520 -10.75 4.25 -16.85
C ASN A 520 -11.91 4.92 -17.59
N ASN A 521 -12.37 6.10 -17.14
CA ASN A 521 -13.56 6.79 -17.68
C ASN A 521 -14.81 5.89 -17.64
N THR A 522 -14.95 5.10 -16.56
CA THR A 522 -16.07 4.19 -16.34
C THR A 522 -16.92 4.67 -15.17
N GLN A 523 -18.11 4.09 -15.03
CA GLN A 523 -19.00 4.38 -13.93
C GLN A 523 -19.50 3.08 -13.32
N THR A 524 -19.29 2.91 -12.02
CA THR A 524 -19.88 1.81 -11.24
C THR A 524 -21.25 2.23 -10.69
N ILE A 525 -22.20 1.29 -10.65
CA ILE A 525 -23.51 1.53 -10.03
C ILE A 525 -23.35 1.94 -8.56
N GLY A 526 -24.05 3.01 -8.16
CA GLY A 526 -23.90 3.59 -6.83
C GLY A 526 -22.62 4.42 -6.65
N GLU A 527 -21.94 4.82 -7.72
CA GLU A 527 -20.82 5.78 -7.71
C GLU A 527 -21.08 6.86 -8.77
N ILE A 528 -21.98 7.81 -8.49
CA ILE A 528 -22.45 8.77 -9.49
C ILE A 528 -22.03 10.19 -9.12
N LEU A 529 -21.43 10.90 -10.07
CA LEU A 529 -21.19 12.32 -9.91
C LEU A 529 -22.51 13.11 -9.91
N PRO A 530 -22.71 14.02 -8.95
CA PRO A 530 -23.90 14.88 -8.91
C PRO A 530 -24.14 15.63 -10.23
N THR A 531 -25.31 15.49 -10.83
CA THR A 531 -25.67 16.16 -12.10
C THR A 531 -26.51 17.43 -11.90
N TYR A 532 -26.94 17.71 -10.67
CA TYR A 532 -27.78 18.85 -10.29
C TYR A 532 -27.39 19.37 -8.91
N SER A 533 -27.90 20.56 -8.56
CA SER A 533 -27.66 21.17 -7.24
C SER A 533 -28.26 20.33 -6.13
N ARG A 534 -27.43 19.95 -5.16
CA ARG A 534 -27.80 19.13 -3.99
C ARG A 534 -26.82 19.37 -2.85
N THR A 535 -27.10 18.81 -1.69
CA THR A 535 -26.11 18.76 -0.60
C THR A 535 -25.46 17.39 -0.55
N LEU A 536 -24.24 17.35 0.00
CA LEU A 536 -23.55 16.10 0.32
C LEU A 536 -22.98 16.16 1.75
N THR A 537 -23.16 15.07 2.48
CA THR A 537 -22.70 14.86 3.84
C THR A 537 -21.97 13.54 3.89
N PHE A 538 -20.80 13.50 4.55
CA PHE A 538 -20.02 12.28 4.68
C PHE A 538 -19.56 12.05 6.12
N ARG A 539 -19.38 10.79 6.48
CA ARG A 539 -18.71 10.37 7.72
C ARG A 539 -17.43 9.60 7.39
N LEU A 540 -16.41 9.81 8.21
CA LEU A 540 -15.22 8.97 8.23
C LEU A 540 -15.30 8.07 9.47
N THR A 541 -15.32 6.77 9.26
CA THR A 541 -15.24 5.75 10.32
C THR A 541 -13.83 5.16 10.34
N ALA A 542 -13.21 5.06 11.51
CA ALA A 542 -11.91 4.41 11.72
C ALA A 542 -12.05 3.20 12.65
N ARG A 543 -11.31 2.13 12.34
CA ARG A 543 -11.27 0.86 13.08
C ARG A 543 -9.83 0.45 13.37
N ASP A 544 -9.54 0.00 14.58
CA ASP A 544 -8.20 -0.48 14.97
C ASP A 544 -7.93 -1.95 14.64
N ASN A 545 -8.97 -2.71 14.30
CA ASN A 545 -8.90 -4.13 13.97
C ASN A 545 -8.28 -5.02 15.07
N ARG A 546 -8.35 -4.60 16.34
CA ARG A 546 -7.88 -5.40 17.45
C ARG A 546 -8.80 -6.59 17.72
N ALA A 547 -8.26 -7.80 17.57
CA ALA A 547 -8.96 -9.03 17.86
C ALA A 547 -9.31 -9.15 19.36
N GLY A 548 -10.54 -9.55 19.65
CA GLY A 548 -11.06 -9.72 21.02
C GLY A 548 -11.70 -8.48 21.62
N GLY A 549 -12.04 -7.49 20.78
CA GLY A 549 -12.74 -6.26 21.17
C GLY A 549 -12.17 -5.05 20.45
N GLY A 550 -12.60 -4.86 19.19
CA GLY A 550 -12.11 -3.80 18.32
C GLY A 550 -12.61 -2.43 18.76
N GLY A 551 -11.82 -1.41 18.48
CA GLY A 551 -12.15 0.00 18.66
C GLY A 551 -12.69 0.60 17.38
N VAL A 552 -13.83 1.29 17.48
CA VAL A 552 -14.47 1.97 16.38
C VAL A 552 -14.94 3.34 16.84
N ASN A 553 -14.56 4.34 16.05
CA ASN A 553 -15.00 5.72 16.22
C ASN A 553 -15.19 6.38 14.86
N TYR A 554 -15.90 7.49 14.81
CA TYR A 554 -16.17 8.22 13.58
C TYR A 554 -16.29 9.72 13.81
N SER A 555 -16.17 10.48 12.73
CA SER A 555 -16.50 11.90 12.73
C SER A 555 -17.30 12.25 11.48
N GLN A 556 -18.24 13.18 11.63
CA GLN A 556 -19.06 13.69 10.54
C GLN A 556 -18.49 14.98 9.99
N MET A 557 -18.38 15.06 8.68
CA MET A 557 -17.99 16.28 7.98
C MET A 557 -19.18 17.25 7.93
N GLN A 558 -18.91 18.55 8.00
CA GLN A 558 -19.96 19.55 7.73
C GLN A 558 -20.48 19.39 6.30
N THR A 559 -21.80 19.35 6.13
CA THR A 559 -22.46 19.27 4.83
C THR A 559 -21.94 20.34 3.87
N PHE A 560 -21.65 19.96 2.63
CA PHE A 560 -21.23 20.87 1.57
C PHE A 560 -22.19 20.84 0.39
N ASN A 561 -22.12 21.85 -0.48
CA ASN A 561 -23.06 22.02 -1.59
C ASN A 561 -22.46 21.52 -2.90
N VAL A 562 -23.31 21.00 -3.77
CA VAL A 562 -23.07 20.85 -5.19
C VAL A 562 -23.92 21.90 -5.90
N THR A 563 -23.37 22.61 -6.89
CA THR A 563 -24.11 23.61 -7.66
C THR A 563 -24.10 23.32 -9.15
N ASN A 564 -25.25 23.42 -9.80
CA ASN A 564 -25.39 23.33 -11.25
C ASN A 564 -25.13 24.67 -11.98
N THR A 565 -24.76 25.73 -11.26
CA THR A 565 -24.32 27.00 -11.87
C THR A 565 -22.83 27.00 -12.25
N ALA A 566 -22.09 25.97 -11.84
CA ALA A 566 -20.69 25.71 -12.17
C ALA A 566 -20.49 24.24 -12.53
N GLY A 567 -19.51 23.95 -13.37
CA GLY A 567 -19.15 22.60 -13.81
C GLY A 567 -19.67 22.20 -15.19
N PRO A 568 -19.19 21.06 -15.73
CA PRO A 568 -18.11 20.24 -15.18
C PRO A 568 -16.75 20.94 -15.27
N PHE A 569 -15.94 20.84 -14.21
CA PHE A 569 -14.53 21.24 -14.24
C PHE A 569 -13.72 20.12 -14.88
N LEU A 570 -12.98 20.41 -15.95
CA LEU A 570 -12.37 19.38 -16.80
C LEU A 570 -10.98 19.77 -17.28
N VAL A 571 -9.99 18.88 -17.17
CA VAL A 571 -8.71 18.95 -17.88
C VAL A 571 -8.97 18.72 -19.36
N THR A 572 -8.61 19.70 -20.19
CA THR A 572 -8.81 19.64 -21.65
C THR A 572 -7.50 19.43 -22.40
N GLN A 573 -6.35 19.74 -21.79
CA GLN A 573 -5.02 19.45 -22.34
C GLN A 573 -4.00 19.17 -21.22
N PRO A 574 -3.27 18.04 -21.28
CA PRO A 574 -3.38 16.96 -22.26
C PRO A 574 -4.65 16.14 -22.02
N ASN A 575 -5.33 15.71 -23.09
CA ASN A 575 -6.47 14.80 -22.96
C ASN A 575 -6.54 13.76 -24.09
N THR A 576 -5.42 13.58 -24.79
CA THR A 576 -5.20 12.61 -25.86
C THR A 576 -3.79 12.02 -25.67
N ALA A 577 -3.49 10.91 -26.36
CA ALA A 577 -2.17 10.26 -26.31
C ALA A 577 -1.12 11.08 -27.09
N VAL A 578 -0.78 12.27 -26.58
CA VAL A 578 0.28 13.13 -27.11
C VAL A 578 1.64 12.69 -26.60
N THR A 579 2.69 13.10 -27.32
CA THR A 579 4.07 12.93 -26.92
C THR A 579 4.71 14.29 -26.70
N TRP A 580 5.26 14.51 -25.52
CA TRP A 580 5.98 15.73 -25.14
C TRP A 580 7.43 15.39 -24.79
N GLN A 581 8.35 16.29 -25.13
CA GLN A 581 9.76 16.15 -24.73
C GLN A 581 9.95 16.65 -23.30
N GLY A 582 10.74 15.94 -22.49
CA GLY A 582 11.18 16.43 -21.18
C GLY A 582 11.93 17.76 -21.27
N ASN A 583 12.07 18.47 -20.15
CA ASN A 583 12.74 19.77 -20.07
C ASN A 583 12.18 20.84 -21.03
N THR A 584 10.91 20.74 -21.43
CA THR A 584 10.23 21.73 -22.26
C THR A 584 9.08 22.40 -21.52
N ILE A 585 8.68 23.59 -21.97
CA ILE A 585 7.48 24.25 -21.47
C ILE A 585 6.26 23.68 -22.21
N GLN A 586 5.26 23.24 -21.46
CA GLN A 586 4.01 22.72 -21.99
C GLN A 586 2.82 23.51 -21.43
N ALA A 587 1.82 23.74 -22.29
CA ALA A 587 0.57 24.37 -21.87
C ALA A 587 -0.41 23.31 -21.36
N ILE A 588 -0.86 23.49 -20.11
CA ILE A 588 -1.94 22.74 -19.51
C ILE A 588 -3.21 23.58 -19.59
N ASN A 589 -4.29 23.02 -20.13
CA ASN A 589 -5.57 23.71 -20.25
C ASN A 589 -6.65 22.95 -19.48
N TRP A 590 -7.57 23.68 -18.87
CA TRP A 590 -8.75 23.15 -18.23
C TRP A 590 -9.96 24.07 -18.44
N ASN A 591 -11.15 23.50 -18.39
CA ASN A 591 -12.40 24.25 -18.37
C ASN A 591 -12.69 24.71 -16.94
N VAL A 592 -12.51 26.00 -16.66
CA VAL A 592 -12.82 26.61 -15.37
C VAL A 592 -14.29 26.44 -14.99
N ALA A 593 -15.20 26.45 -15.96
CA ALA A 593 -16.63 26.20 -15.77
C ALA A 593 -17.27 26.94 -14.57
N ASN A 594 -17.04 28.26 -14.47
CA ASN A 594 -17.52 29.13 -13.38
C ASN A 594 -17.02 28.76 -11.96
N THR A 595 -16.04 27.88 -11.81
CA THR A 595 -15.54 27.50 -10.48
C THR A 595 -14.77 28.60 -9.76
N SER A 596 -14.21 29.57 -10.50
CA SER A 596 -13.49 30.71 -9.93
C SER A 596 -14.35 31.86 -9.42
N ILE A 597 -15.67 31.77 -9.60
CA ILE A 597 -16.64 32.75 -9.12
C ILE A 597 -17.64 32.12 -8.14
N ALA A 598 -18.37 32.95 -7.40
CA ALA A 598 -19.40 32.48 -6.48
C ALA A 598 -20.49 31.65 -7.21
N PRO A 599 -21.00 30.56 -6.60
CA PRO A 599 -20.80 30.17 -5.21
C PRO A 599 -19.61 29.22 -4.94
N VAL A 600 -18.87 28.77 -5.96
CA VAL A 600 -17.72 27.85 -5.79
C VAL A 600 -16.49 28.60 -5.29
N ASN A 601 -16.18 29.76 -5.89
CA ASN A 601 -15.18 30.73 -5.43
C ASN A 601 -13.76 30.18 -5.23
N VAL A 602 -13.32 29.26 -6.10
CA VAL A 602 -11.94 28.73 -6.10
C VAL A 602 -11.09 29.54 -7.07
N THR A 603 -10.32 30.49 -6.55
CA THR A 603 -9.50 31.39 -7.39
C THR A 603 -8.16 30.77 -7.80
N GLN A 604 -7.74 29.66 -7.18
CA GLN A 604 -6.44 29.03 -7.42
C GLN A 604 -6.53 27.51 -7.53
N VAL A 605 -5.64 26.92 -8.31
CA VAL A 605 -5.49 25.47 -8.52
C VAL A 605 -4.04 25.03 -8.38
N ASN A 606 -3.83 23.74 -8.10
CA ASN A 606 -2.53 23.07 -8.26
C ASN A 606 -2.57 22.19 -9.51
N ILE A 607 -1.43 22.04 -10.17
CA ILE A 607 -1.23 21.16 -11.31
C ILE A 607 -0.18 20.12 -10.93
N LEU A 608 -0.57 18.85 -10.98
CA LEU A 608 0.28 17.72 -10.59
C LEU A 608 0.45 16.74 -11.75
N LEU A 609 1.60 16.10 -11.79
CA LEU A 609 1.98 15.05 -12.72
C LEU A 609 2.05 13.70 -12.02
N SER A 610 1.47 12.70 -12.66
CA SER A 610 1.66 11.27 -12.38
C SER A 610 2.45 10.65 -13.53
N THR A 611 3.32 9.70 -13.22
CA THR A 611 4.11 8.93 -14.21
C THR A 611 3.74 7.44 -14.24
N ASP A 612 2.71 7.04 -13.49
CA ASP A 612 2.28 5.67 -13.25
C ASP A 612 0.82 5.42 -13.63
N GLY A 613 0.31 6.18 -14.60
CA GLY A 613 -1.04 6.02 -15.14
C GLY A 613 -2.13 6.73 -14.32
N GLY A 614 -1.75 7.61 -13.40
CA GLY A 614 -2.65 8.36 -12.53
C GLY A 614 -2.88 7.73 -11.16
N LEU A 615 -2.09 6.71 -10.79
CA LEU A 615 -2.20 6.05 -9.49
C LEU A 615 -1.61 6.92 -8.36
N ASN A 616 -0.50 7.61 -8.64
CA ASN A 616 0.14 8.54 -7.71
C ASN A 616 0.50 9.86 -8.41
N PHE A 617 0.18 10.99 -7.77
CA PHE A 617 0.51 12.34 -8.23
C PHE A 617 1.57 12.95 -7.30
N THR A 618 2.84 12.58 -7.50
CA THR A 618 3.95 12.99 -6.63
C THR A 618 4.59 14.30 -7.05
N GLU A 619 4.52 14.65 -8.34
CA GLU A 619 5.21 15.81 -8.90
C GLU A 619 4.27 17.01 -8.98
N ILE A 620 4.59 18.10 -8.29
CA ILE A 620 3.86 19.36 -8.39
C ILE A 620 4.51 20.20 -9.49
N LEU A 621 3.77 20.43 -10.58
CA LEU A 621 4.24 21.23 -11.72
C LEU A 621 3.96 22.73 -11.53
N ALA A 622 2.84 23.06 -10.90
CA ALA A 622 2.50 24.42 -10.49
C ALA A 622 1.65 24.37 -9.22
N SER A 623 1.89 25.30 -8.29
CA SER A 623 1.13 25.41 -7.04
C SER A 623 0.47 26.78 -6.93
N ASN A 624 -0.80 26.82 -6.52
CA ASN A 624 -1.57 28.04 -6.33
C ASN A 624 -1.56 28.97 -7.57
N THR A 625 -1.58 28.40 -8.78
CA THR A 625 -1.78 29.22 -9.98
C THR A 625 -3.25 29.65 -10.09
N ASP A 626 -3.51 30.73 -10.81
CA ASP A 626 -4.85 31.27 -11.00
C ASP A 626 -5.75 30.25 -11.69
N ASN A 627 -7.00 30.14 -11.24
CA ASN A 627 -8.01 29.29 -11.85
C ASN A 627 -8.66 30.00 -13.06
N ASP A 628 -7.86 30.25 -14.10
CA ASP A 628 -8.24 31.03 -15.29
C ASP A 628 -8.32 30.19 -16.58
N GLY A 629 -7.90 28.93 -16.53
CA GLY A 629 -8.12 27.92 -17.57
C GLY A 629 -6.87 27.49 -18.32
N ALA A 630 -5.71 28.12 -18.08
CA ALA A 630 -4.45 27.72 -18.70
C ALA A 630 -3.23 28.06 -17.84
N GLU A 631 -2.22 27.20 -17.84
CA GLU A 631 -0.93 27.45 -17.20
C GLU A 631 0.21 26.86 -18.05
N ASN A 632 1.34 27.56 -18.12
CA ASN A 632 2.54 27.05 -18.79
C ASN A 632 3.45 26.42 -17.74
N ILE A 633 3.57 25.09 -17.77
CA ILE A 633 4.42 24.36 -16.83
C ILE A 633 5.76 23.99 -17.46
N PHE A 634 6.80 23.91 -16.63
CA PHE A 634 8.04 23.27 -17.02
C PHE A 634 7.90 21.76 -16.81
N LEU A 635 7.94 20.98 -17.88
CA LEU A 635 7.80 19.54 -17.82
C LEU A 635 9.15 18.89 -17.45
N PRO A 636 9.26 18.18 -16.32
CA PRO A 636 10.52 17.54 -15.93
C PRO A 636 10.90 16.42 -16.90
N ASN A 637 12.20 16.19 -17.11
CA ASN A 637 12.68 15.08 -17.93
C ASN A 637 12.59 13.73 -17.19
N ILE A 638 11.37 13.19 -17.13
CA ILE A 638 11.06 11.89 -16.51
C ILE A 638 10.39 11.03 -17.58
N PRO A 639 11.16 10.26 -18.38
CA PRO A 639 10.60 9.49 -19.48
C PRO A 639 9.57 8.46 -19.01
N THR A 640 8.37 8.50 -19.58
CA THR A 640 7.28 7.55 -19.27
C THR A 640 6.22 7.57 -20.37
N THR A 641 5.54 6.44 -20.59
CA THR A 641 4.37 6.34 -21.48
C THR A 641 3.03 6.42 -20.74
N GLN A 642 3.08 6.61 -19.41
CA GLN A 642 1.91 6.56 -18.53
C GLN A 642 1.68 7.89 -17.80
N ALA A 643 2.04 9.01 -18.43
CA ALA A 643 1.89 10.30 -17.79
C ALA A 643 0.41 10.72 -17.72
N ARG A 644 0.01 11.33 -16.59
CA ARG A 644 -1.31 11.96 -16.38
C ARG A 644 -1.16 13.31 -15.71
N ILE A 645 -2.04 14.25 -16.05
CA ILE A 645 -2.15 15.53 -15.36
C ILE A 645 -3.39 15.53 -14.48
N LYS A 646 -3.24 16.01 -13.25
CA LYS A 646 -4.35 16.35 -12.36
C LYS A 646 -4.34 17.85 -12.11
N VAL A 647 -5.50 18.48 -12.26
CA VAL A 647 -5.72 19.86 -11.82
C VAL A 647 -6.68 19.81 -10.63
N GLU A 648 -6.23 20.27 -9.47
CA GLU A 648 -7.00 20.23 -8.22
C GLU A 648 -7.25 21.63 -7.65
N ALA A 649 -8.41 21.81 -7.03
CA ALA A 649 -8.77 23.06 -6.37
C ALA A 649 -7.93 23.32 -5.11
N VAL A 650 -7.54 24.57 -4.91
CA VAL A 650 -6.97 25.01 -3.63
C VAL A 650 -8.09 25.46 -2.69
N GLY A 651 -8.10 24.93 -1.46
CA GLY A 651 -9.12 25.27 -0.45
C GLY A 651 -10.50 24.64 -0.69
N ASN A 652 -10.59 23.68 -1.60
CA ASN A 652 -11.78 22.90 -1.92
C ASN A 652 -11.38 21.46 -2.25
N VAL A 653 -12.35 20.56 -2.49
CA VAL A 653 -12.11 19.10 -2.61
C VAL A 653 -12.19 18.56 -4.03
N PHE A 654 -12.66 19.37 -4.99
CA PHE A 654 -12.85 18.92 -6.36
C PHE A 654 -11.55 18.98 -7.18
N PHE A 655 -11.47 18.12 -8.17
CA PHE A 655 -10.34 18.05 -9.11
C PHE A 655 -10.82 17.43 -10.43
N ASP A 656 -9.95 17.43 -11.44
CA ASP A 656 -10.09 16.55 -12.60
C ASP A 656 -8.73 15.97 -13.05
N ILE A 657 -8.78 14.83 -13.74
CA ILE A 657 -7.60 14.12 -14.27
C ILE A 657 -7.75 13.94 -15.78
N SER A 658 -6.67 14.16 -16.53
CA SER A 658 -6.61 13.87 -17.97
C SER A 658 -7.08 12.43 -18.29
N ASN A 659 -8.01 12.29 -19.24
CA ASN A 659 -8.69 11.04 -19.60
C ASN A 659 -7.81 10.02 -20.33
N VAL A 660 -6.70 10.45 -20.96
CA VAL A 660 -5.76 9.56 -21.68
C VAL A 660 -4.31 9.71 -21.19
N ASN A 661 -3.57 8.59 -21.10
CA ASN A 661 -2.12 8.58 -20.83
C ASN A 661 -1.42 9.33 -21.96
N PHE A 662 -0.51 10.24 -21.62
CA PHE A 662 0.42 10.84 -22.59
C PHE A 662 1.86 10.35 -22.35
N THR A 663 2.73 10.58 -23.32
CA THR A 663 4.14 10.16 -23.26
C THR A 663 5.04 11.37 -22.99
N ILE A 664 5.96 11.21 -22.04
CA ILE A 664 7.11 12.09 -21.86
C ILE A 664 8.33 11.35 -22.43
N GLU A 665 8.93 11.91 -23.47
CA GLU A 665 10.17 11.42 -24.06
C GLU A 665 11.39 12.06 -23.42
N ASP A 666 12.49 11.32 -23.43
CA ASP A 666 13.78 11.79 -22.92
C ASP A 666 14.31 12.93 -23.79
N PHE A 667 14.64 14.05 -23.16
CA PHE A 667 15.29 15.16 -23.83
C PHE A 667 16.81 14.98 -23.81
N ILE A 668 17.38 14.67 -24.96
CA ILE A 668 18.84 14.56 -25.13
C ILE A 668 19.36 15.88 -25.72
N PRO A 669 20.02 16.75 -24.92
CA PRO A 669 20.39 18.10 -25.36
C PRO A 669 21.49 18.13 -26.44
N VAL A 670 22.41 17.16 -26.50
CA VAL A 670 23.44 17.04 -27.54
C VAL A 670 23.72 15.57 -27.85
N GLU A 671 23.58 15.18 -29.11
CA GLU A 671 23.91 13.83 -29.56
C GLU A 671 25.34 13.79 -30.15
N LEU A 672 26.32 13.37 -29.35
CA LEU A 672 27.69 13.13 -29.82
C LEU A 672 27.75 11.86 -30.66
N THR A 673 28.17 11.98 -31.93
CA THR A 673 28.37 10.84 -32.83
C THR A 673 29.81 10.34 -32.82
N ALA A 674 30.77 11.20 -32.45
CA ALA A 674 32.18 10.84 -32.34
C ALA A 674 32.91 11.74 -31.34
N PHE A 675 33.88 11.16 -30.61
CA PHE A 675 34.90 11.89 -29.86
C PHE A 675 36.17 11.04 -29.79
N PHE A 676 37.32 11.59 -30.18
CA PHE A 676 38.61 10.90 -30.15
C PHE A 676 39.80 11.87 -29.99
N ALA A 677 40.93 11.33 -29.53
CA ALA A 677 42.20 12.04 -29.36
C ALA A 677 43.29 11.39 -30.22
N MET A 678 44.07 12.19 -30.93
CA MET A 678 45.16 11.71 -31.79
C MET A 678 46.47 12.48 -31.55
N LYS A 679 47.57 11.74 -31.38
CA LYS A 679 48.93 12.30 -31.30
C LYS A 679 49.32 12.91 -32.66
N ILE A 680 49.88 14.12 -32.63
CA ILE A 680 50.53 14.78 -33.77
C ILE A 680 51.95 15.27 -33.37
N GLU A 681 52.77 15.70 -34.33
CA GLU A 681 54.20 16.05 -34.10
C GLU A 681 54.43 17.08 -32.98
N SER A 682 53.46 17.96 -32.75
CA SER A 682 53.55 19.08 -31.80
C SER A 682 52.65 18.94 -30.56
N GLY A 683 51.92 17.84 -30.39
CA GLY A 683 50.99 17.66 -29.26
C GLY A 683 49.86 16.66 -29.54
N ILE A 684 48.66 16.94 -29.03
CA ILE A 684 47.46 16.10 -29.18
C ILE A 684 46.35 16.91 -29.85
N LEU A 685 45.71 16.34 -30.87
CA LEU A 685 44.52 16.89 -31.51
C LEU A 685 43.28 16.13 -31.04
N LEU A 686 42.30 16.86 -30.49
CA LEU A 686 40.98 16.35 -30.14
C LEU A 686 40.00 16.68 -31.26
N LYS A 687 39.13 15.72 -31.59
CA LYS A 687 38.03 15.92 -32.54
C LYS A 687 36.75 15.30 -32.02
N TRP A 688 35.64 16.02 -32.20
CA TRP A 688 34.30 15.50 -31.93
C TRP A 688 33.27 16.03 -32.92
N THR A 689 32.19 15.28 -33.04
CA THR A 689 31.09 15.58 -33.96
C THR A 689 29.76 15.46 -33.20
N THR A 690 28.90 16.46 -33.37
CA THR A 690 27.52 16.45 -32.86
C THR A 690 26.56 16.22 -34.03
N ALA A 691 25.55 15.36 -33.87
CA ALA A 691 24.45 15.23 -34.83
C ALA A 691 23.42 16.36 -34.65
N THR A 692 23.15 16.72 -33.40
CA THR A 692 22.29 17.83 -33.00
C THR A 692 22.86 18.48 -31.75
N GLU A 693 22.57 19.76 -31.57
CA GLU A 693 22.82 20.53 -30.36
C GLU A 693 21.56 21.29 -29.98
N SER A 694 21.28 21.39 -28.68
CA SER A 694 20.16 22.15 -28.14
C SER A 694 20.63 22.91 -26.92
N ASN A 695 20.43 24.23 -26.91
CA ASN A 695 20.83 25.13 -25.84
C ASN A 695 22.34 25.09 -25.48
N ASN A 696 23.17 24.57 -26.37
CA ASN A 696 24.58 24.28 -26.09
C ASN A 696 25.43 25.57 -26.08
N SER A 697 25.91 25.97 -24.89
CA SER A 697 26.88 27.06 -24.74
C SER A 697 28.24 26.65 -25.28
N GLY A 698 28.64 25.40 -25.06
CA GLY A 698 29.86 24.83 -25.60
C GLY A 698 30.44 23.68 -24.79
N PHE A 699 31.68 23.33 -25.10
CA PHE A 699 32.38 22.17 -24.57
C PHE A 699 33.59 22.62 -23.76
N MET A 700 33.57 22.34 -22.46
CA MET A 700 34.76 22.40 -21.62
C MET A 700 35.57 21.13 -21.82
N ILE A 701 36.79 21.29 -22.32
CA ILE A 701 37.74 20.22 -22.53
C ILE A 701 38.52 20.03 -21.25
N GLU A 702 38.46 18.82 -20.71
CA GLU A 702 39.20 18.45 -19.51
C GLU A 702 40.24 17.36 -19.82
N ARG A 703 41.42 17.50 -19.23
CA ARG A 703 42.55 16.58 -19.40
C ARG A 703 42.97 15.97 -18.07
N SER A 704 43.43 14.73 -18.12
CA SER A 704 44.05 14.01 -17.00
C SER A 704 45.28 13.24 -17.47
N THR A 705 46.21 12.98 -16.55
CA THR A 705 47.38 12.09 -16.77
C THR A 705 47.28 10.78 -15.98
N ASP A 706 46.27 10.65 -15.11
CA ASP A 706 46.05 9.49 -14.24
C ASP A 706 44.63 8.89 -14.39
N LYS A 707 43.80 9.46 -15.29
CA LYS A 707 42.39 9.12 -15.54
C LYS A 707 41.44 9.39 -14.36
N LEU A 708 41.92 9.98 -13.27
CA LEU A 708 41.15 10.25 -12.06
C LEU A 708 40.96 11.74 -11.84
N ASN A 709 42.04 12.51 -11.94
CA ASN A 709 42.07 13.94 -11.70
C ASN A 709 42.05 14.67 -13.04
N PHE A 710 40.89 15.20 -13.41
CA PHE A 710 40.68 16.00 -14.62
C PHE A 710 40.76 17.48 -14.28
N TYR A 711 41.45 18.25 -15.12
CA TYR A 711 41.50 19.71 -15.05
C TYR A 711 41.15 20.35 -16.39
N GLU A 712 40.61 21.54 -16.33
CA GLU A 712 40.17 22.32 -17.49
C GLU A 712 41.37 22.75 -18.34
N VAL A 713 41.27 22.54 -19.65
CA VAL A 713 42.30 22.91 -20.63
C VAL A 713 41.82 24.04 -21.53
N ALA A 714 40.56 23.97 -21.99
CA ALA A 714 39.96 25.01 -22.81
C ALA A 714 38.43 24.89 -22.84
N PHE A 715 37.78 25.97 -23.27
CA PHE A 715 36.36 25.97 -23.61
C PHE A 715 36.20 26.26 -25.11
N VAL A 716 35.40 25.45 -25.80
CA VAL A 716 35.08 25.63 -27.22
C VAL A 716 33.59 25.94 -27.35
N ASN A 717 33.25 27.13 -27.85
CA ASN A 717 31.86 27.56 -28.01
C ASN A 717 31.08 26.59 -28.92
N GLY A 718 29.88 26.20 -28.48
CA GLY A 718 28.93 25.41 -29.27
C GLY A 718 28.21 26.27 -30.31
N LYS A 719 27.24 25.67 -31.01
CA LYS A 719 26.37 26.38 -31.96
C LYS A 719 25.02 26.76 -31.38
N GLY A 720 24.82 26.62 -30.07
CA GLY A 720 23.53 26.84 -29.43
C GLY A 720 22.56 25.72 -29.76
N THR A 721 21.48 26.04 -30.47
CA THR A 721 20.50 25.05 -30.93
C THR A 721 20.62 24.87 -32.44
N THR A 722 21.01 23.68 -32.88
CA THR A 722 21.14 23.31 -34.30
C THR A 722 20.88 21.82 -34.50
N THR A 723 20.27 21.46 -35.63
CA THR A 723 20.14 20.06 -36.08
C THR A 723 21.11 19.71 -37.20
N GLU A 724 22.03 20.64 -37.54
CA GLU A 724 23.10 20.37 -38.48
C GLU A 724 24.23 19.61 -37.78
N VAL A 725 24.87 18.71 -38.52
CA VAL A 725 26.09 18.04 -38.05
C VAL A 725 27.18 19.09 -37.88
N ASN A 726 27.78 19.16 -36.70
CA ASN A 726 28.88 20.09 -36.42
C ASN A 726 30.13 19.35 -36.00
N ASP A 727 31.24 19.69 -36.65
CA ASP A 727 32.57 19.18 -36.35
C ASP A 727 33.37 20.21 -35.57
N TYR A 728 34.07 19.72 -34.55
CA TYR A 728 34.91 20.52 -33.68
C TYR A 728 36.29 19.92 -33.59
N GLU A 729 37.28 20.80 -33.36
CA GLU A 729 38.63 20.38 -33.05
C GLU A 729 39.30 21.29 -32.04
N TYR A 730 40.21 20.71 -31.26
CA TYR A 730 41.06 21.45 -30.34
C TYR A 730 42.46 20.85 -30.30
N PHE A 731 43.47 21.71 -30.38
CA PHE A 731 44.86 21.32 -30.33
C PHE A 731 45.47 21.63 -28.96
N ASP A 732 45.98 20.59 -28.31
CA ASP A 732 46.63 20.65 -27.01
C ASP A 732 48.15 20.43 -27.14
N ALA A 733 48.93 21.47 -26.87
CA ALA A 733 50.39 21.51 -27.05
C ALA A 733 51.15 20.85 -25.88
N VAL A 734 50.97 19.54 -25.72
CA VAL A 734 51.74 18.74 -24.75
C VAL A 734 53.12 18.37 -25.29
N SER A 735 54.16 18.68 -24.51
CA SER A 735 55.57 18.41 -24.85
C SER A 735 56.24 17.35 -23.97
N VAL A 736 55.52 16.88 -22.94
CA VAL A 736 55.99 15.87 -22.00
C VAL A 736 55.49 14.51 -22.46
N ALA A 737 56.40 13.54 -22.55
CA ALA A 737 56.06 12.16 -22.87
C ALA A 737 55.19 11.54 -21.76
N GLY A 738 54.16 10.78 -22.14
CA GLY A 738 53.23 10.15 -21.21
C GLY A 738 51.85 9.92 -21.82
N LYS A 739 50.99 9.26 -21.04
CA LYS A 739 49.58 9.02 -21.37
C LYS A 739 48.71 10.20 -20.95
N TYR A 740 47.76 10.53 -21.81
CA TYR A 740 46.80 11.61 -21.60
C TYR A 740 45.38 11.10 -21.82
N TYR A 741 44.47 11.52 -20.96
CA TYR A 741 43.04 11.20 -20.98
C TYR A 741 42.24 12.49 -21.15
N TYR A 742 41.21 12.46 -21.97
CA TYR A 742 40.36 13.62 -22.22
C TYR A 742 38.89 13.27 -22.09
N ARG A 743 38.10 14.22 -21.62
CA ARG A 743 36.63 14.21 -21.69
C ARG A 743 36.11 15.60 -22.03
N LEU A 744 34.91 15.64 -22.61
CA LEU A 744 34.16 16.87 -22.81
C LEU A 744 33.13 17.00 -21.70
N LYS A 745 33.03 18.20 -21.13
CA LYS A 745 31.91 18.63 -20.32
C LYS A 745 31.10 19.62 -21.16
N GLN A 746 30.01 19.15 -21.71
CA GLN A 746 29.07 19.93 -22.51
C GLN A 746 28.25 20.81 -21.56
N ILE A 747 28.22 22.12 -21.77
CA ILE A 747 27.60 23.11 -20.89
C ILE A 747 26.52 23.84 -21.68
N ASP A 748 25.32 23.93 -21.10
CA ASP A 748 24.19 24.67 -21.67
C ASP A 748 24.19 26.14 -21.24
N PHE A 749 23.43 27.00 -21.93
CA PHE A 749 23.34 28.42 -21.57
C PHE A 749 22.72 28.66 -20.18
N ASP A 750 21.98 27.69 -19.63
CA ASP A 750 21.44 27.71 -18.27
C ASP A 750 22.43 27.21 -17.20
N GLY A 751 23.63 26.77 -17.62
CA GLY A 751 24.68 26.28 -16.75
C GLY A 751 24.59 24.79 -16.37
N SER A 752 23.56 24.08 -16.83
CA SER A 752 23.52 22.60 -16.73
C SER A 752 24.60 21.97 -17.62
N PHE A 753 25.01 20.74 -17.31
CA PHE A 753 26.09 20.09 -18.04
C PHE A 753 25.98 18.56 -18.06
N ASN A 754 26.58 17.95 -19.10
CA ASN A 754 26.77 16.51 -19.24
C ASN A 754 28.21 16.17 -19.66
N TYR A 755 28.72 15.00 -19.24
CA TYR A 755 30.05 14.53 -19.62
C TYR A 755 30.00 13.54 -20.78
N SER A 756 30.98 13.60 -21.68
CA SER A 756 31.24 12.56 -22.69
C SER A 756 31.95 11.35 -22.07
N ASN A 757 32.08 10.28 -22.87
CA ASN A 757 33.06 9.22 -22.62
C ASN A 757 34.49 9.78 -22.58
N VAL A 758 35.40 9.08 -21.88
CA VAL A 758 36.83 9.42 -21.80
C VAL A 758 37.59 8.78 -22.96
N VAL A 759 38.41 9.56 -23.65
CA VAL A 759 39.32 9.11 -24.72
C VAL A 759 40.78 9.20 -24.27
N GLU A 760 41.66 8.33 -24.80
CA GLU A 760 43.06 8.24 -24.38
C GLU A 760 44.04 8.34 -25.56
N THR A 761 45.25 8.89 -25.32
CA THR A 761 46.36 8.90 -26.27
C THR A 761 47.72 9.05 -25.56
N GLU A 762 48.84 8.83 -26.26
CA GLU A 762 50.19 8.80 -25.68
C GLU A 762 51.21 9.61 -26.51
N VAL A 763 52.04 10.41 -25.83
CA VAL A 763 53.14 11.21 -26.41
C VAL A 763 54.48 10.56 -26.05
N GLU A 764 55.41 10.46 -27.01
CA GLU A 764 56.72 9.81 -26.84
C GLU A 764 57.88 10.83 -26.77
N GLY A 765 58.94 10.54 -26.01
CA GLY A 765 60.14 11.40 -25.84
C GLY A 765 61.21 11.22 -26.93
N PRO A 766 62.32 12.01 -26.90
CA PRO A 766 63.43 11.86 -27.85
C PRO A 766 64.09 10.48 -27.74
N GLN A 767 64.34 9.83 -28.87
CA GLN A 767 64.80 8.43 -28.91
C GLN A 767 66.33 8.28 -29.08
N VAL A 768 67.01 9.36 -29.48
CA VAL A 768 68.46 9.33 -29.76
C VAL A 768 69.17 10.54 -29.19
N PHE A 769 70.46 10.36 -28.89
CA PHE A 769 71.36 11.46 -28.56
C PHE A 769 71.65 12.30 -29.81
N VAL A 770 71.53 13.62 -29.71
CA VAL A 770 71.80 14.54 -30.84
C VAL A 770 72.57 15.74 -30.34
N LEU A 771 73.63 16.14 -31.08
CA LEU A 771 74.23 17.47 -30.97
C LEU A 771 73.92 18.27 -32.24
N SER A 772 73.16 19.34 -32.11
CA SER A 772 72.81 20.22 -33.23
C SER A 772 73.97 21.15 -33.58
N GLN A 773 73.97 21.62 -34.83
CA GLN A 773 74.84 22.72 -35.25
C GLN A 773 74.47 24.00 -34.48
N ASN A 774 75.47 24.74 -34.00
CA ASN A 774 75.24 25.99 -33.30
C ASN A 774 74.59 27.03 -34.23
N TYR A 775 73.72 27.88 -33.70
CA TYR A 775 73.06 28.92 -34.46
C TYR A 775 73.09 30.27 -33.73
N PRO A 776 73.52 31.36 -34.39
CA PRO A 776 74.05 31.41 -35.77
C PRO A 776 75.43 30.76 -35.92
N ASN A 777 75.84 30.42 -37.15
CA ASN A 777 77.20 30.00 -37.52
C ASN A 777 77.49 30.37 -39.02
N PRO A 778 78.40 31.32 -39.33
CA PRO A 778 79.29 32.05 -38.42
C PRO A 778 78.56 32.93 -37.39
N PHE A 779 79.20 33.23 -36.27
CA PHE A 779 78.60 34.02 -35.17
C PHE A 779 79.52 35.13 -34.67
N ASN A 780 78.96 36.15 -34.01
CA ASN A 780 79.67 37.31 -33.43
C ASN A 780 78.92 37.94 -32.24
N PRO A 781 79.51 38.00 -31.04
CA PRO A 781 80.41 37.01 -30.48
C PRO A 781 79.63 35.83 -29.86
N SER A 782 78.28 35.80 -29.90
CA SER A 782 77.46 34.77 -29.23
C SER A 782 76.67 33.82 -30.15
N THR A 783 76.40 32.60 -29.68
CA THR A 783 75.66 31.54 -30.40
C THR A 783 74.95 30.58 -29.44
N MET A 784 73.97 29.82 -29.94
CA MET A 784 73.25 28.78 -29.19
C MET A 784 73.61 27.38 -29.67
N ILE A 785 73.94 26.48 -28.73
CA ILE A 785 74.20 25.05 -28.97
C ILE A 785 73.03 24.25 -28.40
N LYS A 786 72.36 23.44 -29.24
CA LYS A 786 71.24 22.56 -28.83
C LYS A 786 71.65 21.10 -28.84
N PHE A 787 71.10 20.30 -27.93
CA PHE A 787 71.30 18.85 -27.89
C PHE A 787 70.08 18.11 -27.31
N SER A 788 69.89 16.85 -27.70
CA SER A 788 68.81 15.97 -27.24
C SER A 788 69.39 14.77 -26.50
N LEU A 789 68.75 14.39 -25.40
CA LEU A 789 69.11 13.24 -24.57
C LEU A 789 67.91 12.28 -24.51
N PRO A 790 68.06 11.00 -24.89
CA PRO A 790 66.99 10.01 -24.80
C PRO A 790 66.83 9.39 -23.41
N VAL A 791 67.79 9.65 -22.52
CA VAL A 791 67.81 9.24 -21.11
C VAL A 791 68.53 10.31 -20.29
N ASP A 792 68.33 10.35 -18.98
CA ASP A 792 69.14 11.19 -18.08
C ASP A 792 70.63 10.91 -18.30
N SER A 793 71.45 11.95 -18.41
CA SER A 793 72.85 11.81 -18.83
C SER A 793 73.78 12.83 -18.19
N TYR A 794 75.00 12.41 -17.85
CA TYR A 794 76.10 13.31 -17.49
C TYR A 794 76.72 13.89 -18.77
N VAL A 795 76.64 15.21 -18.96
CA VAL A 795 77.04 15.89 -20.20
C VAL A 795 78.22 16.82 -19.97
N LYS A 796 79.27 16.64 -20.77
CA LYS A 796 80.43 17.53 -20.87
C LYS A 796 80.57 18.08 -22.28
N ILE A 797 80.65 19.40 -22.45
CA ILE A 797 80.92 20.04 -23.75
C ILE A 797 82.18 20.88 -23.66
N GLU A 798 83.16 20.59 -24.51
CA GLU A 798 84.47 21.25 -24.54
C GLU A 798 84.70 21.93 -25.89
N LEU A 799 85.46 23.02 -25.89
CA LEU A 799 85.76 23.83 -27.07
C LEU A 799 87.26 23.81 -27.40
N PHE A 800 87.58 23.62 -28.68
CA PHE A 800 88.94 23.49 -29.21
C PHE A 800 89.20 24.45 -30.37
N ASN A 801 90.44 24.95 -30.50
CA ASN A 801 90.88 25.75 -31.65
C ASN A 801 91.29 24.85 -32.85
N SER A 802 91.68 25.46 -33.97
CA SER A 802 92.10 24.73 -35.18
C SER A 802 93.40 23.92 -35.05
N LEU A 803 94.18 24.14 -33.99
CA LEU A 803 95.37 23.34 -33.65
C LEU A 803 95.03 22.15 -32.73
N GLY A 804 93.77 22.03 -32.29
CA GLY A 804 93.32 20.99 -31.36
C GLY A 804 93.56 21.32 -29.89
N GLU A 805 93.98 22.55 -29.56
CA GLU A 805 94.15 22.98 -28.18
C GLU A 805 92.79 23.33 -27.57
N LYS A 806 92.53 22.86 -26.35
CA LYS A 806 91.31 23.22 -25.60
C LYS A 806 91.37 24.69 -25.22
N VAL A 807 90.34 25.44 -25.62
CA VAL A 807 90.21 26.88 -25.34
C VAL A 807 89.11 27.19 -24.33
N ASP A 808 88.10 26.32 -24.16
CA ASP A 808 87.04 26.51 -23.16
C ASP A 808 86.30 25.20 -22.79
N GLU A 809 85.48 25.23 -21.73
CA GLU A 809 84.54 24.17 -21.31
C GLU A 809 83.15 24.79 -21.05
N LEU A 810 82.14 24.38 -21.84
CA LEU A 810 80.82 25.02 -21.86
C LEU A 810 79.83 24.44 -20.84
N THR A 811 79.94 23.14 -20.54
CA THR A 811 79.18 22.47 -19.48
C THR A 811 79.88 21.19 -19.06
N ASN A 812 79.62 20.73 -17.84
CA ASN A 812 80.17 19.50 -17.25
C ASN A 812 79.33 19.05 -16.04
N ARG A 813 78.09 18.60 -16.29
CA ARG A 813 77.08 18.25 -15.26
C ARG A 813 75.98 17.31 -15.78
N ASP A 814 75.12 16.82 -14.89
CA ASP A 814 73.93 16.02 -15.24
C ASP A 814 72.79 16.83 -15.89
N TYR A 815 72.07 16.20 -16.83
CA TYR A 815 70.87 16.70 -17.50
C TYR A 815 69.81 15.58 -17.58
N SER A 816 68.53 15.93 -17.44
CA SER A 816 67.41 14.98 -17.58
C SER A 816 67.15 14.59 -19.04
N VAL A 817 66.41 13.51 -19.28
CA VAL A 817 65.88 13.16 -20.62
C VAL A 817 65.12 14.34 -21.22
N GLY A 818 65.33 14.62 -22.51
CA GLY A 818 64.69 15.72 -23.22
C GLY A 818 65.63 16.53 -24.11
N ASN A 819 65.12 17.65 -24.60
CA ASN A 819 65.86 18.59 -25.45
C ASN A 819 66.41 19.76 -24.61
N HIS A 820 67.68 20.11 -24.82
CA HIS A 820 68.43 21.10 -24.05
C HIS A 820 69.15 22.12 -24.94
N GLN A 821 69.51 23.26 -24.35
CA GLN A 821 70.27 24.30 -25.06
C GLN A 821 71.24 25.06 -24.13
N ILE A 822 72.37 25.51 -24.68
CA ILE A 822 73.41 26.30 -24.01
C ILE A 822 73.72 27.54 -24.86
N SER A 823 73.81 28.71 -24.22
CA SER A 823 74.28 29.94 -24.82
C SER A 823 75.80 30.08 -24.62
N PHE A 824 76.54 30.47 -25.66
CA PHE A 824 78.00 30.64 -25.61
C PHE A 824 78.40 32.04 -26.12
N ASP A 825 79.30 32.72 -25.40
CA ASP A 825 79.91 34.00 -25.77
C ASP A 825 81.43 33.84 -25.98
N ALA A 826 81.88 34.07 -27.22
CA ALA A 826 83.27 33.97 -27.64
C ALA A 826 84.01 35.32 -27.68
N SER A 827 83.51 36.33 -26.96
CA SER A 827 84.08 37.70 -26.93
C SER A 827 85.57 37.74 -26.55
N LYS A 828 86.12 36.71 -25.89
CA LYS A 828 87.55 36.60 -25.52
C LYS A 828 88.42 35.81 -26.51
N LEU A 829 87.84 35.18 -27.53
CA LEU A 829 88.55 34.33 -28.49
C LEU A 829 88.87 35.09 -29.79
N SER A 830 90.00 34.79 -30.45
CA SER A 830 90.33 35.43 -31.74
C SER A 830 89.42 34.93 -32.87
N ASN A 831 89.27 35.71 -33.96
CA ASN A 831 88.57 35.26 -35.16
C ASN A 831 89.16 33.95 -35.69
N GLY A 832 88.31 33.00 -36.05
CA GLY A 832 88.80 31.70 -36.47
C GLY A 832 87.75 30.59 -36.42
N VAL A 833 88.22 29.39 -36.77
CA VAL A 833 87.44 28.16 -36.71
C VAL A 833 87.68 27.48 -35.37
N TYR A 834 86.58 27.11 -34.72
CA TYR A 834 86.56 26.37 -33.47
C TYR A 834 85.72 25.11 -33.61
N TYR A 835 85.94 24.16 -32.72
CA TYR A 835 85.21 22.90 -32.68
C TYR A 835 84.69 22.66 -31.27
N TYR A 836 83.39 22.40 -31.11
CA TYR A 836 82.81 21.99 -29.83
C TYR A 836 82.44 20.52 -29.87
N THR A 837 82.83 19.80 -28.81
CA THR A 837 82.64 18.37 -28.67
C THR A 837 81.77 18.10 -27.45
N ILE A 838 80.64 17.41 -27.62
CA ILE A 838 79.86 16.85 -26.52
C ILE A 838 80.36 15.44 -26.19
N ASN A 839 80.41 15.13 -24.90
CA ASN A 839 80.48 13.79 -24.34
C ASN A 839 79.31 13.65 -23.36
N ALA A 840 78.30 12.85 -23.72
CA ALA A 840 77.14 12.57 -22.89
C ALA A 840 77.15 11.10 -22.48
N ASN A 841 77.15 10.81 -21.18
CA ASN A 841 77.06 9.45 -20.64
C ASN A 841 75.68 9.26 -20.02
N GLY A 842 74.82 8.49 -20.69
CA GLY A 842 73.50 8.12 -20.20
C GLY A 842 73.57 7.22 -18.98
N ILE A 843 72.59 7.36 -18.09
CA ILE A 843 72.41 6.43 -16.95
C ILE A 843 72.16 4.99 -17.40
N ASP A 844 71.76 4.79 -18.66
CA ASP A 844 71.60 3.48 -19.31
C ASP A 844 72.94 2.86 -19.74
N GLY A 845 74.07 3.51 -19.42
CA GLY A 845 75.43 3.07 -19.75
C GLY A 845 75.88 3.42 -21.17
N LYS A 846 75.05 4.07 -21.99
CA LYS A 846 75.44 4.49 -23.35
C LYS A 846 76.20 5.82 -23.30
N SER A 847 77.31 5.90 -24.02
CA SER A 847 78.06 7.14 -24.20
C SER A 847 77.89 7.68 -25.62
N PHE A 848 77.64 8.98 -25.75
CA PHE A 848 77.55 9.70 -27.01
C PHE A 848 78.61 10.78 -27.08
N THR A 849 79.46 10.73 -28.11
CA THR A 849 80.43 11.76 -28.41
C THR A 849 80.18 12.32 -29.80
N SER A 850 80.09 13.65 -29.93
CA SER A 850 79.92 14.30 -31.23
C SER A 850 80.61 15.65 -31.27
N THR A 851 81.22 15.98 -32.41
CA THR A 851 81.94 17.26 -32.61
C THR A 851 81.33 18.03 -33.76
N LYS A 852 81.19 19.34 -33.59
CA LYS A 852 80.70 20.26 -34.63
C LYS A 852 81.64 21.44 -34.78
N LYS A 853 81.75 21.95 -36.01
CA LYS A 853 82.57 23.11 -36.37
C LYS A 853 81.74 24.38 -36.17
N MET A 854 82.33 25.41 -35.57
CA MET A 854 81.78 26.76 -35.50
C MET A 854 82.81 27.79 -35.97
N VAL A 855 82.34 28.90 -36.52
CA VAL A 855 83.16 29.95 -37.12
C VAL A 855 82.86 31.27 -36.42
N LEU A 856 83.87 31.85 -35.78
CA LEU A 856 83.79 33.15 -35.12
C LEU A 856 84.34 34.23 -36.05
N ILE A 857 83.53 35.24 -36.34
CA ILE A 857 83.91 36.40 -37.17
C ILE A 857 83.54 37.68 -36.40
N LYS A 858 84.50 38.24 -35.67
CA LYS A 858 84.40 39.55 -35.00
C LYS A 858 84.63 40.69 -35.96
#